data_AF-A0A077RE51-F1
#
_entry.id   AF-A0A077RE51-F1
#
_cell.length_a   1.000
_cell.length_b   1.000
_cell.length_c   1.000
_cell.angle_alpha   90.00
_cell.angle_beta   90.00
_cell.angle_gamma   90.00
#
_symmetry.space_group_name_H-M   'P 1'
#
loop_
_entity.id
_entity.type
_entity.pdbx_description
1 polymer ?
#
loop_
_entity_poly.entity_id
_entity_poly.type
_entity_poly.pdbx_seq_one_letter_code
_entity_poly.pdbx_strand_id
1 'polypeptide(L)'
;MQTLTMLWAFLALSLTTNNIFLPVSAQLNNTCLSFTSTTSSSYLLAKAGETTTILTSRDDATLIHHAASSFASDLMIMVPSSTVVVRNVTSASLRMQSSSSWNQDRIIIVGSISQSTLIRDLASMDKAVKNEMEIVESSWESWSSVITGGGLVMLGSDKRGAAYGLYTLSEELGVSPWSWFADVKPLSNHTEVYYSPPRSSSVEENFGSTSCSHGPPLVKYRGIFLNDEAPALTNWARTYFKGPFPPMSAPQSFNDAMYTHVFELLLRLKANLIWPAMWNDSFAVAGLPDLPNDGMNGTGAAGPNQLLADRMGIVFGTSHQEPMGRNTPEWNTWYQGPWDYTTNQENITTYWKYGVERAAGLDTMFTMSMRGNGDKALDGANIDLLQTIMAKQQSLLPKHQSSGKISVPQMMCLYTEVQGYYNEGLRVPDDITLLWTDDNFGFIRRIPTEQEKNERKGGAGLYYHADYVGQPRSYKWLNTVNLINTWEQLNVAFLNQQTEIFILNVGDLKPVEVPIHFTLNMAYDNTNLLHPSDVNAWMERWAAQTFGEEKAKEVAEVVQGYSWLNSRIKPELLNSTTWSVVNHFEAESVLSHWQRLTDLVENCLTPYFRSTPNWDAYYQLVAYPTLASANLNHLYVAAGKNNLASTQSKNSANSWANLARTLFRHDQHLTQQYHELSGGKWSHMMSQPHMGSQYWQQPMRNALPPLSYVEVQGEMWPNTALGSNLRVSVDASMGAWPGDNQYNCQDGYNCPDPSLMTLNRYDGNQNRRIWVSAGDDNPFSFTATSNATWLKVDHRLATLDSITTFSSDSVNNPGNMQRDLLRNAGERFFERNSDQSFYAGGNFDDEVEVNLSVDWSQLASTSCADAERNMVSGMVYINTTSMAAEQYVGMSALTNVTVTLTVDPCTLSNNSSSDVDSSTFVASSTDSSVSMLAEHATFEPSRNSSTYLETLPGYGLLGSAVTVLPPTADSIPAGSGPSLAFDYFIPATNGNNITGRSYAVNVTTWLAPILNYRDKRPLEYILELDNDPASRVTVTPVPENISPGTNSADWGNVVSANIRKVTTMLETHTTTTTTNMQGKHVVRWWPLEPGLVLEKVVVEPEGAMSILTSLGLPESRRVGMV
;
A
#
# COMPACT_ATOMS: atom_id res chain seq x y z
N MET A 1 54.43 -28.43 17.39
CA MET A 1 53.28 -29.32 17.67
C MET A 1 52.88 -29.14 19.12
N GLN A 2 52.08 -28.10 19.41
CA GLN A 2 51.25 -27.87 20.63
C GLN A 2 50.75 -26.40 20.72
N THR A 3 51.06 -25.54 19.75
CA THR A 3 50.64 -24.11 19.74
C THR A 3 49.77 -23.69 18.56
N LEU A 4 49.32 -24.62 17.69
CA LEU A 4 48.41 -24.30 16.57
C LEU A 4 46.95 -24.73 16.79
N THR A 5 46.66 -25.48 17.86
CA THR A 5 45.32 -26.02 18.15
C THR A 5 44.48 -25.15 19.08
N MET A 6 45.03 -24.09 19.69
CA MET A 6 44.27 -23.16 20.54
C MET A 6 43.70 -21.93 19.82
N LEU A 7 44.16 -21.62 18.60
CA LEU A 7 43.65 -20.44 17.85
C LEU A 7 42.37 -20.71 17.04
N TRP A 8 42.04 -21.97 16.76
CA TRP A 8 40.82 -22.31 16.00
C TRP A 8 39.60 -22.60 16.88
N ALA A 9 39.79 -22.91 18.16
CA ALA A 9 38.68 -23.15 19.10
C ALA A 9 38.00 -21.84 19.58
N PHE A 10 38.66 -20.68 19.45
CA PHE A 10 38.09 -19.38 19.83
C PHE A 10 37.40 -18.64 18.67
N LEU A 11 37.62 -19.03 17.42
CA LEU A 11 36.91 -18.45 16.26
C LEU A 11 35.61 -19.18 15.91
N ALA A 12 35.46 -20.44 16.34
CA ALA A 12 34.29 -21.27 16.03
C ALA A 12 33.17 -21.21 17.10
N LEU A 13 33.40 -20.56 18.25
CA LEU A 13 32.39 -20.39 19.32
C LEU A 13 31.77 -18.98 19.38
N SER A 14 32.08 -18.10 18.42
CA SER A 14 31.48 -16.75 18.33
C SER A 14 30.50 -16.58 17.16
N LEU A 15 30.12 -17.66 16.47
CA LEU A 15 29.25 -17.61 15.28
C LEU A 15 27.91 -18.35 15.45
N THR A 16 27.59 -18.83 16.65
CA THR A 16 26.28 -19.39 16.97
C THR A 16 25.88 -18.91 18.35
N THR A 17 24.67 -18.35 18.45
CA THR A 17 24.02 -17.79 19.65
C THR A 17 24.53 -16.41 20.10
N ASN A 18 23.99 -15.36 19.46
CA ASN A 18 23.67 -14.09 20.10
C ASN A 18 22.51 -13.42 19.34
N ASN A 19 21.30 -13.98 19.48
CA ASN A 19 20.07 -13.21 19.43
C ASN A 19 19.98 -12.40 20.73
N ILE A 20 20.83 -11.39 20.86
CA ILE A 20 20.65 -10.33 21.84
C ILE A 20 20.02 -9.21 21.04
N PHE A 21 18.78 -8.85 21.38
CA PHE A 21 18.19 -7.57 21.04
C PHE A 21 19.19 -6.47 21.43
N LEU A 22 19.98 -6.01 20.46
CA LEU A 22 20.70 -4.76 20.60
C LEU A 22 19.61 -3.69 20.71
N PRO A 23 19.63 -2.84 21.75
CA PRO A 23 18.80 -1.66 21.73
C PRO A 23 19.16 -0.91 20.45
N VAL A 24 18.14 -0.55 19.68
CA VAL A 24 18.20 0.32 18.51
C VAL A 24 19.31 1.35 18.76
N SER A 25 20.43 1.20 18.04
CA SER A 25 21.53 2.13 18.14
C SER A 25 20.98 3.52 17.86
N ALA A 26 21.23 4.47 18.76
CA ALA A 26 20.87 5.86 18.61
C ALA A 26 21.21 6.34 17.19
N GLN A 27 20.18 6.41 16.34
CA GLN A 27 20.23 7.07 15.06
C GLN A 27 20.69 8.51 15.34
N LEU A 28 21.52 9.06 14.45
CA LEU A 28 21.89 10.48 14.46
C LEU A 28 20.63 11.31 14.20
N ASN A 29 19.74 11.39 15.19
CA ASN A 29 18.62 12.30 15.17
C ASN A 29 19.22 13.70 15.35
N ASN A 30 19.20 14.49 14.28
CA ASN A 30 19.45 15.91 14.30
C ASN A 30 18.32 16.67 15.04
N THR A 31 17.90 16.18 16.21
CA THR A 31 16.84 16.78 17.01
C THR A 31 17.34 18.11 17.58
N CYS A 32 16.65 19.18 17.25
CA CYS A 32 16.95 20.53 17.67
C CYS A 32 16.50 20.85 19.08
N LEU A 33 15.51 20.14 19.61
CA LEU A 33 14.88 20.44 20.90
C LEU A 33 15.25 19.47 22.03
N SER A 34 15.24 19.99 23.26
CA SER A 34 15.35 19.23 24.50
C SER A 34 14.35 19.74 25.54
N PHE A 35 13.79 18.83 26.33
CA PHE A 35 12.84 19.15 27.42
C PHE A 35 13.51 19.17 28.81
N THR A 36 14.83 19.03 28.85
CA THR A 36 15.64 19.18 30.06
C THR A 36 16.85 20.06 29.77
N SER A 37 17.34 20.77 30.78
CA SER A 37 18.59 21.55 30.65
C SER A 37 19.78 20.59 30.57
N THR A 38 20.27 20.33 29.34
CA THR A 38 21.27 19.29 29.08
C THR A 38 22.70 19.84 28.95
N THR A 39 22.91 21.14 28.66
CA THR A 39 24.26 21.72 28.48
C THR A 39 24.32 23.23 28.79
N SER A 40 25.54 23.78 28.95
CA SER A 40 25.78 25.24 29.02
C SER A 40 25.58 25.98 27.69
N SER A 41 25.13 25.29 26.63
CA SER A 41 24.94 25.81 25.27
C SER A 41 23.49 25.72 24.76
N SER A 42 22.56 25.23 25.56
CA SER A 42 21.13 25.20 25.22
C SER A 42 20.49 26.58 25.43
N TYR A 43 19.55 26.96 24.55
CA TYR A 43 18.79 28.21 24.65
C TYR A 43 17.34 27.95 25.04
N LEU A 44 16.83 28.61 26.09
CA LEU A 44 15.46 28.40 26.57
C LEU A 44 14.45 29.06 25.61
N LEU A 45 13.61 28.26 24.96
CA LEU A 45 12.59 28.73 24.04
C LEU A 45 11.30 29.14 24.74
N ALA A 46 10.81 28.31 25.67
CA ALA A 46 9.55 28.56 26.37
C ALA A 46 9.59 27.94 27.77
N LYS A 47 8.87 28.56 28.70
CA LYS A 47 8.71 28.07 30.08
C LYS A 47 7.34 28.49 30.63
N ALA A 48 6.75 27.61 31.42
CA ALA A 48 5.46 27.86 32.07
C ALA A 48 5.52 29.12 32.97
N GLY A 49 4.47 29.94 32.93
CA GLY A 49 4.35 31.18 33.71
C GLY A 49 5.19 32.35 33.20
N GLU A 50 5.84 32.20 32.06
CA GLU A 50 6.93 33.04 31.61
C GLU A 50 6.73 33.47 30.15
N THR A 51 7.28 34.63 29.74
CA THR A 51 7.05 35.21 28.39
C THR A 51 8.21 34.96 27.44
N THR A 52 7.89 34.57 26.21
CA THR A 52 8.81 34.50 25.06
C THR A 52 8.33 35.45 23.96
N THR A 53 9.26 36.16 23.32
CA THR A 53 8.93 37.03 22.19
C THR A 53 9.52 36.47 20.89
N ILE A 54 8.67 36.28 19.88
CA ILE A 54 9.08 35.99 18.50
C ILE A 54 9.08 37.30 17.71
N LEU A 55 10.20 37.63 17.09
CA LEU A 55 10.40 38.82 16.29
C LEU A 55 10.46 38.45 14.81
N THR A 56 9.63 39.10 14.01
CA THR A 56 9.66 39.05 12.54
C THR A 56 9.81 40.45 11.98
N SER A 57 10.28 40.61 10.75
CA SER A 57 10.35 41.93 10.12
C SER A 57 9.02 42.30 9.48
N ARG A 58 8.63 43.57 9.51
CA ARG A 58 7.37 44.01 8.86
C ARG A 58 7.36 43.78 7.34
N ASP A 59 8.53 43.71 6.73
CA ASP A 59 8.71 43.47 5.30
C ASP A 59 8.88 41.98 4.96
N ASP A 60 8.80 41.06 5.92
CA ASP A 60 8.80 39.62 5.62
C ASP A 60 7.51 39.19 4.89
N ALA A 61 7.57 38.03 4.23
CA ALA A 61 6.41 37.44 3.57
C ALA A 61 5.30 37.08 4.57
N THR A 62 4.04 37.14 4.15
CA THR A 62 2.88 36.78 4.98
C THR A 62 2.99 35.36 5.56
N LEU A 63 3.55 34.42 4.80
CA LEU A 63 3.85 33.06 5.26
C LEU A 63 4.70 33.04 6.54
N ILE A 64 5.73 33.88 6.65
CA ILE A 64 6.62 33.87 7.83
C ILE A 64 5.86 34.34 9.07
N HIS A 65 5.00 35.36 8.93
CA HIS A 65 4.14 35.82 10.02
C HIS A 65 3.13 34.76 10.45
N HIS A 66 2.58 34.02 9.47
CA HIS A 66 1.67 32.90 9.72
C HIS A 66 2.39 31.77 10.47
N ALA A 67 3.54 31.30 9.97
CA ALA A 67 4.34 30.26 10.59
C ALA A 67 4.81 30.65 12.00
N ALA A 68 5.24 31.90 12.21
CA ALA A 68 5.60 32.41 13.54
C ALA A 68 4.40 32.40 14.52
N SER A 69 3.20 32.73 14.04
CA SER A 69 1.97 32.71 14.85
C SER A 69 1.51 31.28 15.15
N SER A 70 1.65 30.38 14.16
CA SER A 70 1.37 28.94 14.30
C SER A 70 2.32 28.32 15.33
N PHE A 71 3.63 28.55 15.22
CA PHE A 71 4.64 28.10 16.18
C PHE A 71 4.45 28.69 17.58
N ALA A 72 4.07 29.96 17.69
CA ALA A 72 3.72 30.56 18.99
C ALA A 72 2.54 29.85 19.66
N SER A 73 1.54 29.48 18.86
CA SER A 73 0.37 28.73 19.33
C SER A 73 0.76 27.32 19.76
N ASP A 74 1.59 26.64 18.97
CA ASP A 74 2.13 25.31 19.27
C ASP A 74 2.93 25.34 20.59
N LEU A 75 3.80 26.33 20.80
CA LEU A 75 4.52 26.51 22.08
C LEU A 75 3.57 26.72 23.27
N MET A 76 2.50 27.50 23.12
CA MET A 76 1.54 27.72 24.21
C MET A 76 0.68 26.49 24.51
N ILE A 77 0.40 25.65 23.50
CA ILE A 77 -0.27 24.36 23.68
C ILE A 77 0.67 23.38 24.41
N MET A 78 1.91 23.28 23.95
CA MET A 78 2.89 22.33 24.48
C MET A 78 3.50 22.75 25.81
N VAL A 79 3.54 24.05 26.13
CA VAL A 79 4.00 24.60 27.40
C VAL A 79 2.88 25.42 28.04
N PRO A 80 1.93 24.76 28.73
CA PRO A 80 0.78 25.42 29.33
C PRO A 80 1.20 26.58 30.24
N SER A 81 0.41 27.65 30.26
CA SER A 81 0.65 28.91 30.99
C SER A 81 1.87 29.74 30.56
N SER A 82 2.63 29.30 29.56
CA SER A 82 3.58 30.19 28.88
C SER A 82 2.83 31.27 28.09
N THR A 83 3.48 32.41 27.86
CA THR A 83 2.95 33.47 26.98
C THR A 83 3.94 33.69 25.85
N VAL A 84 3.53 33.40 24.61
CA VAL A 84 4.37 33.64 23.43
C VAL A 84 3.74 34.76 22.61
N VAL A 85 4.49 35.85 22.42
CA VAL A 85 4.03 37.02 21.66
C VAL A 85 4.83 37.17 20.38
N VAL A 86 4.12 37.33 19.25
CA VAL A 86 4.74 37.64 17.96
C VAL A 86 4.71 39.15 17.75
N ARG A 87 5.85 39.75 17.41
CA ARG A 87 5.97 41.19 17.13
C ARG A 87 6.69 41.45 15.82
N ASN A 88 6.14 42.39 15.06
CA ASN A 88 6.80 42.90 13.86
C ASN A 88 7.71 44.07 14.27
N VAL A 89 8.99 43.98 13.96
CA VAL A 89 10.00 44.97 14.36
C VAL A 89 10.80 45.48 13.16
N THR A 90 11.51 46.58 13.37
CA THR A 90 12.54 47.07 12.44
C THR A 90 13.92 46.89 13.06
N SER A 91 14.96 46.81 12.24
CA SER A 91 16.34 46.75 12.71
C SER A 91 16.75 47.96 13.55
N ALA A 92 16.16 49.14 13.31
CA ALA A 92 16.32 50.32 14.16
C ALA A 92 15.74 50.11 15.57
N SER A 93 14.60 49.41 15.69
CA SER A 93 13.98 49.07 16.97
C SER A 93 14.88 48.17 17.83
N LEU A 94 15.62 47.24 17.21
CA LEU A 94 16.61 46.41 17.90
C LEU A 94 17.84 47.20 18.34
N ARG A 95 18.35 48.10 17.50
CA ARG A 95 19.52 48.95 17.81
C ARG A 95 19.25 49.95 18.94
N MET A 96 18.04 50.53 19.00
CA MET A 96 17.66 51.57 19.98
C MET A 96 17.40 51.02 21.40
N GLN A 97 17.24 49.71 21.59
CA GLN A 97 16.92 49.12 22.89
C GLN A 97 18.12 48.43 23.58
N SER A 98 19.35 48.61 23.08
CA SER A 98 20.58 48.13 23.74
C SER A 98 20.89 48.82 25.08
N SER A 99 20.13 49.86 25.46
CA SER A 99 20.18 50.47 26.78
C SER A 99 18.93 50.14 27.60
N SER A 100 19.04 49.12 28.46
CA SER A 100 18.26 48.88 29.69
C SER A 100 16.82 48.29 29.65
N SER A 101 16.24 47.91 28.51
CA SER A 101 14.85 47.37 28.48
C SER A 101 14.66 45.88 28.16
N TRP A 102 15.72 45.12 27.83
CA TRP A 102 15.63 43.66 27.55
C TRP A 102 16.00 42.77 28.74
N ASN A 103 15.64 43.16 29.97
CA ASN A 103 15.61 42.24 31.12
C ASN A 103 14.46 41.20 31.02
N GLN A 104 14.15 40.73 29.80
CA GLN A 104 13.19 39.66 29.53
C GLN A 104 13.87 38.63 28.63
N ASP A 105 14.38 37.57 29.27
CA ASP A 105 15.50 36.74 28.82
C ASP A 105 15.24 35.76 27.65
N ARG A 106 14.22 35.96 26.78
CA ARG A 106 13.89 35.03 25.67
C ARG A 106 13.34 35.68 24.41
N ILE A 107 14.20 35.77 23.39
CA ILE A 107 13.90 36.27 22.04
C ILE A 107 14.16 35.17 21.00
N ILE A 108 13.22 34.99 20.07
CA ILE A 108 13.41 34.20 18.84
C ILE A 108 13.25 35.17 17.67
N ILE A 109 14.18 35.21 16.74
CA ILE A 109 14.15 36.08 15.56
C ILE A 109 13.96 35.19 14.33
N VAL A 110 12.98 35.48 13.49
CA VAL A 110 12.66 34.69 12.30
C VAL A 110 12.57 35.61 11.09
N GLY A 111 13.17 35.21 9.97
CA GLY A 111 13.01 35.92 8.71
C GLY A 111 13.65 35.21 7.52
N SER A 112 13.35 35.69 6.33
CA SER A 112 13.99 35.22 5.09
C SER A 112 15.15 36.13 4.68
N ILE A 113 16.20 35.57 4.10
CA ILE A 113 17.33 36.34 3.56
C ILE A 113 16.87 37.23 2.40
N SER A 114 16.02 36.68 1.52
CA SER A 114 15.55 37.35 0.30
C SER A 114 14.73 38.60 0.58
N GLN A 115 13.98 38.65 1.69
CA GLN A 115 13.03 39.74 1.96
C GLN A 115 13.34 40.53 3.24
N SER A 116 13.69 39.86 4.34
CA SER A 116 13.80 40.47 5.68
C SER A 116 14.96 41.47 5.77
N THR A 117 14.64 42.76 5.91
CA THR A 117 15.67 43.77 6.28
C THR A 117 16.28 43.49 7.64
N LEU A 118 15.52 42.88 8.54
CA LEU A 118 15.98 42.48 9.87
C LEU A 118 17.13 41.48 9.82
N ILE A 119 16.98 40.37 9.08
CA ILE A 119 18.02 39.33 8.97
C ILE A 119 19.29 39.87 8.33
N ARG A 120 19.17 40.66 7.25
CA ARG A 120 20.33 41.27 6.57
C ARG A 120 21.10 42.24 7.48
N ASP A 121 20.37 43.07 8.24
CA ASP A 121 21.00 43.97 9.19
C ASP A 121 21.68 43.20 10.33
N LEU A 122 21.05 42.14 10.85
CA LEU A 122 21.67 41.27 11.86
C LEU A 122 22.93 40.60 11.33
N ALA A 123 22.93 40.07 10.11
CA ALA A 123 24.11 39.51 9.46
C ALA A 123 25.25 40.54 9.29
N SER A 124 24.91 41.82 9.10
CA SER A 124 25.94 42.88 9.05
C SER A 124 26.59 43.18 10.41
N MET A 125 25.91 42.84 11.51
CA MET A 125 26.32 43.15 12.89
C MET A 125 26.89 41.95 13.65
N ASP A 126 26.47 40.73 13.31
CA ASP A 126 26.87 39.49 13.96
C ASP A 126 27.47 38.50 12.94
N LYS A 127 28.74 38.12 13.17
CA LYS A 127 29.48 37.24 12.28
C LYS A 127 28.89 35.82 12.22
N ALA A 128 28.31 35.32 13.31
CA ALA A 128 27.74 33.99 13.34
C ALA A 128 26.47 33.91 12.47
N VAL A 129 25.62 34.95 12.54
CA VAL A 129 24.45 35.09 11.66
C VAL A 129 24.89 35.19 10.20
N LYS A 130 25.96 35.96 9.90
CA LYS A 130 26.50 36.06 8.55
C LYS A 130 26.95 34.70 8.00
N ASN A 131 27.69 33.93 8.79
CA ASN A 131 28.18 32.62 8.36
C ASN A 131 27.01 31.67 8.02
N GLU A 132 25.96 31.63 8.85
CA GLU A 132 24.79 30.79 8.56
C GLU A 132 23.97 31.29 7.37
N MET A 133 23.91 32.61 7.15
CA MET A 133 23.32 33.19 5.95
C MET A 133 24.05 32.75 4.68
N GLU A 134 25.39 32.78 4.68
CA GLU A 134 26.22 32.36 3.53
C GLU A 134 26.04 30.86 3.19
N ILE A 135 25.65 30.02 4.15
CA ILE A 135 25.38 28.59 3.92
C ILE A 135 24.10 28.37 3.10
N VAL A 136 23.06 29.20 3.30
CA VAL A 136 21.74 28.96 2.70
C VAL A 136 21.31 29.98 1.64
N GLU A 137 21.98 31.13 1.49
CA GLU A 137 21.50 32.26 0.66
C GLU A 137 21.24 31.94 -0.82
N SER A 138 21.90 30.94 -1.39
CA SER A 138 21.74 30.54 -2.80
C SER A 138 20.87 29.30 -3.01
N SER A 139 20.28 28.75 -1.95
CA SER A 139 19.60 27.45 -1.97
C SER A 139 18.07 27.61 -1.96
N TRP A 140 17.37 26.66 -2.57
CA TRP A 140 15.90 26.63 -2.59
C TRP A 140 15.35 26.11 -1.27
N GLU A 141 14.45 26.84 -0.62
CA GLU A 141 13.72 26.42 0.59
C GLU A 141 14.57 25.88 1.74
N SER A 142 15.83 26.31 1.82
CA SER A 142 16.77 25.91 2.85
C SER A 142 16.66 26.82 4.07
N TRP A 143 17.10 26.33 5.21
CA TRP A 143 17.11 27.13 6.44
C TRP A 143 18.25 26.75 7.35
N SER A 144 18.66 27.70 8.18
CA SER A 144 19.61 27.48 9.26
C SER A 144 19.21 28.29 10.49
N SER A 145 19.93 28.07 11.59
CA SER A 145 19.70 28.73 12.85
C SER A 145 21.01 29.03 13.58
N VAL A 146 20.98 29.97 14.52
CA VAL A 146 22.15 30.32 15.34
C VAL A 146 21.73 30.99 16.64
N ILE A 147 22.42 30.64 17.74
CA ILE A 147 22.27 31.32 19.02
C ILE A 147 23.25 32.49 19.06
N THR A 148 22.76 33.69 19.36
CA THR A 148 23.56 34.92 19.53
C THR A 148 23.35 35.50 20.93
N GLY A 149 24.12 36.54 21.28
CA GLY A 149 23.88 37.30 22.52
C GLY A 149 22.51 37.98 22.59
N GLY A 150 21.78 38.06 21.48
CA GLY A 150 20.42 38.61 21.38
C GLY A 150 19.30 37.57 21.31
N GLY A 151 19.59 36.27 21.34
CA GLY A 151 18.61 35.18 21.27
C GLY A 151 18.85 34.18 20.13
N LEU A 152 17.87 33.33 19.86
CA LEU A 152 17.90 32.37 18.73
C LEU A 152 17.47 33.08 17.44
N VAL A 153 18.28 32.97 16.40
CA VAL A 153 17.96 33.45 15.04
C VAL A 153 17.67 32.23 14.18
N MET A 154 16.48 32.20 13.56
CA MET A 154 16.07 31.25 12.53
C MET A 154 16.01 31.99 11.20
N LEU A 155 16.78 31.56 10.21
CA LEU A 155 16.84 32.24 8.92
C LEU A 155 16.64 31.24 7.77
N GLY A 156 15.74 31.60 6.85
CA GLY A 156 15.50 30.84 5.63
C GLY A 156 16.14 31.52 4.42
N SER A 157 16.51 30.74 3.41
CA SER A 157 16.91 31.26 2.11
C SER A 157 15.78 32.05 1.44
N ASP A 158 14.56 31.57 1.60
CA ASP A 158 13.32 32.16 1.14
C ASP A 158 12.17 32.06 2.18
N LYS A 159 10.97 32.48 1.79
CA LYS A 159 9.78 32.49 2.65
C LYS A 159 9.39 31.10 3.15
N ARG A 160 9.61 30.05 2.35
CA ARG A 160 9.23 28.68 2.67
C ARG A 160 10.29 28.01 3.54
N GLY A 161 11.58 28.22 3.25
CA GLY A 161 12.66 27.75 4.11
C GLY A 161 12.51 28.25 5.56
N ALA A 162 12.24 29.55 5.75
CA ALA A 162 12.03 30.12 7.09
C ALA A 162 10.81 29.49 7.81
N ALA A 163 9.74 29.21 7.09
CA ALA A 163 8.56 28.55 7.63
C ALA A 163 8.82 27.08 8.00
N TYR A 164 9.54 26.33 7.14
CA TYR A 164 9.88 24.93 7.39
C TYR A 164 10.77 24.77 8.62
N GLY A 165 11.72 25.69 8.86
CA GLY A 165 12.48 25.69 10.10
C GLY A 165 11.60 25.79 11.35
N LEU A 166 10.54 26.60 11.34
CA LEU A 166 9.59 26.67 12.44
C LEU A 166 8.71 25.42 12.55
N TYR A 167 8.22 24.89 11.42
CA TYR A 167 7.40 23.67 11.44
C TYR A 167 8.17 22.41 11.82
N THR A 168 9.49 22.35 11.55
CA THR A 168 10.37 21.31 12.09
C THR A 168 10.42 21.40 13.62
N LEU A 169 10.57 22.61 14.19
CA LEU A 169 10.51 22.78 15.65
C LEU A 169 9.12 22.44 16.22
N SER A 170 8.02 22.76 15.52
CA SER A 170 6.67 22.34 15.90
C SER A 170 6.50 20.82 15.95
N GLU A 171 7.07 20.11 14.98
CA GLU A 171 7.02 18.65 14.94
C GLU A 171 7.84 18.03 16.07
N GLU A 172 9.06 18.51 16.31
CA GLU A 172 9.91 18.06 17.42
C GLU A 172 9.32 18.41 18.80
N LEU A 173 8.54 19.49 18.89
CA LEU A 173 7.73 19.81 20.07
C LEU A 173 6.66 18.75 20.34
N GLY A 174 6.29 17.91 19.37
CA GLY A 174 5.23 16.91 19.48
C GLY A 174 3.89 17.33 18.87
N VAL A 175 3.86 18.40 18.07
CA VAL A 175 2.65 18.80 17.34
C VAL A 175 2.61 18.13 15.96
N SER A 176 1.74 17.13 15.84
CA SER A 176 1.56 16.38 14.58
C SER A 176 1.06 17.27 13.43
N PRO A 177 1.58 17.11 12.20
CA PRO A 177 0.98 17.68 10.99
C PRO A 177 -0.51 17.32 10.84
N TRP A 178 -0.92 16.17 11.37
CA TRP A 178 -2.27 15.62 11.28
C TRP A 178 -3.19 16.05 12.42
N SER A 179 -2.78 17.03 13.24
CA SER A 179 -3.56 17.53 14.38
C SER A 179 -4.97 17.98 14.02
N TRP A 180 -5.15 18.53 12.81
CA TRP A 180 -6.46 18.91 12.30
C TRP A 180 -7.09 17.86 11.38
N PHE A 181 -6.37 17.29 10.41
CA PHE A 181 -6.96 16.37 9.44
C PHE A 181 -7.20 14.94 9.95
N ALA A 182 -6.58 14.56 11.07
CA ALA A 182 -6.81 13.28 11.73
C ALA A 182 -6.93 13.39 13.26
N ASP A 183 -7.27 14.59 13.76
CA ASP A 183 -7.54 14.89 15.17
C ASP A 183 -6.45 14.51 16.18
N VAL A 184 -5.21 14.30 15.72
CA VAL A 184 -4.09 13.89 16.55
C VAL A 184 -3.84 14.95 17.64
N LYS A 185 -3.90 14.52 18.90
CA LYS A 185 -3.65 15.34 20.08
C LYS A 185 -2.21 15.14 20.56
N PRO A 186 -1.54 16.20 21.06
CA PRO A 186 -0.25 16.05 21.71
C PRO A 186 -0.27 14.99 22.82
N LEU A 187 0.81 14.21 22.89
CA LEU A 187 0.94 13.09 23.83
C LEU A 187 1.29 13.52 25.25
N SER A 188 1.96 14.66 25.40
CA SER A 188 2.38 15.21 26.68
C SER A 188 2.53 16.72 26.59
N ASN A 189 2.60 17.38 27.74
CA ASN A 189 2.93 18.80 27.85
C ASN A 189 4.26 18.95 28.61
N HIS A 190 4.92 20.09 28.44
CA HIS A 190 6.23 20.38 29.02
C HIS A 190 6.18 21.60 29.94
N THR A 191 7.07 21.65 30.92
CA THR A 191 7.25 22.85 31.77
C THR A 191 8.21 23.85 31.15
N GLU A 192 9.15 23.36 30.35
CA GLU A 192 10.18 24.14 29.67
C GLU A 192 10.64 23.42 28.41
N VAL A 193 11.06 24.19 27.41
CA VAL A 193 11.60 23.70 26.13
C VAL A 193 12.87 24.47 25.81
N TYR A 194 13.93 23.74 25.47
CA TYR A 194 15.22 24.29 25.08
C TYR A 194 15.54 23.95 23.63
N TYR A 195 16.14 24.89 22.91
CA TYR A 195 16.85 24.65 21.66
C TYR A 195 18.28 24.19 22.00
N SER A 196 18.63 22.98 21.59
CA SER A 196 19.87 22.28 21.95
C SER A 196 20.32 21.33 20.81
N PRO A 197 20.77 21.87 19.66
CA PRO A 197 21.21 21.06 18.53
C PRO A 197 22.39 20.14 18.89
N PRO A 198 22.48 18.93 18.32
CA PRO A 198 23.58 18.01 18.57
C PRO A 198 24.90 18.60 18.04
N ARG A 199 25.93 18.63 18.90
CA ARG A 199 27.28 19.04 18.49
C ARG A 199 27.97 17.88 17.78
N SER A 200 27.91 17.81 16.46
CA SER A 200 28.76 16.90 15.71
C SER A 200 30.19 17.44 15.64
N SER A 201 31.17 16.61 16.03
CA SER A 201 32.61 16.89 15.92
C SER A 201 33.22 16.41 14.61
N SER A 202 32.45 15.71 13.76
CA SER A 202 32.86 15.32 12.40
C SER A 202 32.30 16.33 11.40
N VAL A 203 33.09 17.39 11.16
CA VAL A 203 32.88 18.33 10.06
C VAL A 203 33.30 17.64 8.78
N GLU A 204 32.40 16.90 8.14
CA GLU A 204 32.55 16.52 6.75
C GLU A 204 31.15 16.28 6.16
N GLU A 205 30.68 17.31 5.43
CA GLU A 205 29.59 17.38 4.42
C GLU A 205 28.53 18.48 4.65
N ASN A 206 28.92 19.71 4.28
CA ASN A 206 28.20 20.87 3.70
C ASN A 206 26.80 21.36 4.17
N PHE A 207 26.01 20.66 4.96
CA PHE A 207 24.81 21.20 5.62
C PHE A 207 24.65 20.53 6.99
N GLY A 208 24.98 21.25 8.07
CA GLY A 208 25.10 20.65 9.40
C GLY A 208 26.20 21.32 10.21
N SER A 209 26.11 22.64 10.39
CA SER A 209 26.97 23.34 11.34
C SER A 209 26.67 22.85 12.78
N THR A 210 27.29 23.45 13.79
CA THR A 210 26.91 23.22 15.20
C THR A 210 25.49 23.68 15.55
N SER A 211 24.68 24.08 14.57
CA SER A 211 23.28 24.48 14.68
C SER A 211 22.35 23.60 13.83
N CYS A 212 21.05 23.68 14.11
CA CYS A 212 20.05 23.07 13.25
C CYS A 212 19.91 23.79 11.92
N SER A 213 19.97 23.00 10.85
CA SER A 213 19.83 23.48 9.49
C SER A 213 19.29 22.35 8.60
N HIS A 214 18.75 22.74 7.45
CA HIS A 214 18.37 21.81 6.39
C HIS A 214 18.73 22.42 5.03
N GLY A 215 19.34 21.61 4.18
CA GLY A 215 19.67 21.97 2.81
C GLY A 215 18.44 22.11 1.90
N PRO A 216 18.63 22.21 0.57
CA PRO A 216 17.50 22.21 -0.34
C PRO A 216 16.75 20.87 -0.26
N PRO A 217 15.40 20.86 -0.32
CA PRO A 217 14.62 19.63 -0.41
C PRO A 217 15.03 18.77 -1.61
N LEU A 218 14.94 17.45 -1.49
CA LEU A 218 15.25 16.51 -2.58
C LEU A 218 14.46 16.85 -3.84
N VAL A 219 13.15 17.07 -3.68
CA VAL A 219 12.24 17.45 -4.76
C VAL A 219 11.83 18.92 -4.62
N LYS A 220 11.95 19.67 -5.71
CA LYS A 220 11.77 21.12 -5.70
C LYS A 220 10.32 21.56 -5.52
N TYR A 221 9.38 20.97 -6.27
CA TYR A 221 7.95 21.18 -6.11
C TYR A 221 7.29 19.88 -5.63
N ARG A 222 6.66 19.90 -4.46
CA ARG A 222 6.16 18.71 -3.76
C ARG A 222 4.73 18.97 -3.34
N GLY A 223 3.80 18.09 -3.68
CA GLY A 223 2.41 18.37 -3.42
C GLY A 223 1.46 17.20 -3.57
N ILE A 224 0.19 17.54 -3.43
CA ILE A 224 -0.93 16.62 -3.61
C ILE A 224 -1.89 17.15 -4.68
N PHE A 225 -2.64 16.24 -5.27
CA PHE A 225 -3.77 16.50 -6.14
C PHE A 225 -5.05 16.02 -5.44
N LEU A 226 -5.91 16.96 -5.06
CA LEU A 226 -7.29 16.65 -4.64
C LEU A 226 -8.08 16.34 -5.91
N ASN A 227 -8.48 15.09 -6.08
CA ASN A 227 -9.18 14.59 -7.26
C ASN A 227 -10.23 13.59 -6.80
N ASP A 228 -11.03 13.09 -7.75
CA ASP A 228 -11.93 11.98 -7.50
C ASP A 228 -12.93 12.28 -6.34
N GLU A 229 -13.13 13.59 -6.09
CA GLU A 229 -13.54 14.18 -4.81
C GLU A 229 -15.03 14.02 -4.48
N ALA A 230 -15.77 13.41 -5.40
CA ALA A 230 -17.20 13.18 -5.26
C ALA A 230 -17.48 11.67 -5.14
N PRO A 231 -18.28 11.24 -4.13
CA PRO A 231 -19.12 12.08 -3.26
C PRO A 231 -18.46 12.58 -1.96
N ALA A 232 -17.33 12.00 -1.53
CA ALA A 232 -16.87 12.13 -0.15
C ALA A 232 -16.39 13.54 0.23
N LEU A 233 -15.26 13.99 -0.31
CA LEU A 233 -14.65 15.30 0.01
C LEU A 233 -15.60 16.44 -0.36
N THR A 234 -16.30 16.33 -1.48
CA THR A 234 -17.28 17.32 -1.95
C THR A 234 -18.42 17.52 -0.95
N ASN A 235 -19.05 16.44 -0.50
CA ASN A 235 -20.17 16.54 0.45
C ASN A 235 -19.69 16.94 1.84
N TRP A 236 -18.53 16.44 2.27
CA TRP A 236 -17.90 16.87 3.51
C TRP A 236 -17.64 18.39 3.50
N ALA A 237 -17.03 18.93 2.44
CA ALA A 237 -16.74 20.34 2.34
C ALA A 237 -18.00 21.20 2.36
N ARG A 238 -19.04 20.80 1.62
CA ARG A 238 -20.34 21.49 1.61
C ARG A 238 -21.00 21.50 2.99
N THR A 239 -20.97 20.37 3.71
CA THR A 239 -21.60 20.24 5.03
C THR A 239 -20.80 20.96 6.12
N TYR A 240 -19.48 20.77 6.16
CA TYR A 240 -18.63 21.28 7.24
C TYR A 240 -18.31 22.78 7.07
N PHE A 241 -17.95 23.21 5.85
CA PHE A 241 -17.66 24.62 5.56
C PHE A 241 -18.89 25.43 5.10
N LYS A 242 -20.05 24.78 4.98
CA LYS A 242 -21.37 25.40 4.70
C LYS A 242 -21.46 26.04 3.31
N GLY A 243 -21.06 25.26 2.29
CA GLY A 243 -21.26 25.60 0.88
C GLY A 243 -22.71 25.35 0.38
N PRO A 244 -22.99 25.54 -0.93
CA PRO A 244 -22.04 25.95 -1.96
C PRO A 244 -21.72 27.45 -1.92
N PHE A 245 -20.58 27.83 -2.52
CA PHE A 245 -20.03 29.18 -2.53
C PHE A 245 -20.10 29.81 -3.93
N PRO A 246 -19.92 31.14 -4.06
CA PRO A 246 -19.79 31.81 -5.35
C PRO A 246 -18.66 31.25 -6.23
N PRO A 247 -18.68 31.50 -7.56
CA PRO A 247 -19.64 32.36 -8.27
C PRO A 247 -21.04 31.74 -8.38
N MET A 248 -22.09 32.58 -8.36
CA MET A 248 -23.47 32.10 -8.43
C MET A 248 -23.80 31.43 -9.78
N SER A 249 -23.09 31.82 -10.83
CA SER A 249 -23.16 31.20 -12.16
C SER A 249 -22.61 29.78 -12.19
N ALA A 250 -21.73 29.41 -11.25
CA ALA A 250 -21.19 28.06 -11.10
C ALA A 250 -20.89 27.79 -9.60
N PRO A 251 -21.87 27.32 -8.81
CA PRO A 251 -21.68 27.17 -7.37
C PRO A 251 -20.56 26.18 -7.01
N GLN A 252 -19.68 26.61 -6.10
CA GLN A 252 -18.45 25.91 -5.72
C GLN A 252 -18.63 25.13 -4.41
N SER A 253 -17.92 24.04 -4.25
CA SER A 253 -17.91 23.22 -3.03
C SER A 253 -16.77 23.61 -2.08
N PHE A 254 -15.66 24.13 -2.61
CA PHE A 254 -14.42 24.33 -1.87
C PHE A 254 -14.00 25.81 -1.79
N ASN A 255 -13.91 26.35 -0.57
CA ASN A 255 -13.51 27.74 -0.32
C ASN A 255 -12.16 27.86 0.41
N ASP A 256 -11.74 29.10 0.63
CA ASP A 256 -10.48 29.47 1.25
C ASP A 256 -10.42 29.07 2.73
N ALA A 257 -11.57 28.97 3.41
CA ALA A 257 -11.63 28.44 4.77
C ALA A 257 -11.21 26.96 4.83
N MET A 258 -11.67 26.13 3.89
CA MET A 258 -11.19 24.74 3.78
C MET A 258 -9.71 24.72 3.38
N TYR A 259 -9.34 25.44 2.33
CA TYR A 259 -7.98 25.43 1.81
C TYR A 259 -6.96 25.97 2.81
N THR A 260 -7.35 26.83 3.76
CA THR A 260 -6.48 27.24 4.88
C THR A 260 -5.96 26.04 5.66
N HIS A 261 -6.83 25.06 5.94
CA HIS A 261 -6.42 23.83 6.62
C HIS A 261 -5.55 22.95 5.73
N VAL A 262 -5.88 22.83 4.44
CA VAL A 262 -5.08 22.05 3.46
C VAL A 262 -3.67 22.63 3.33
N PHE A 263 -3.54 23.95 3.24
CA PHE A 263 -2.24 24.61 3.11
C PHE A 263 -1.43 24.55 4.39
N GLU A 264 -2.05 24.67 5.56
CA GLU A 264 -1.35 24.43 6.84
C GLU A 264 -0.80 22.99 6.91
N LEU A 265 -1.59 21.99 6.48
CA LEU A 265 -1.14 20.60 6.41
C LEU A 265 0.05 20.45 5.47
N LEU A 266 -0.02 21.00 4.24
CA LEU A 266 1.08 20.94 3.29
C LEU A 266 2.35 21.60 3.84
N LEU A 267 2.24 22.77 4.47
CA LEU A 267 3.40 23.43 5.08
C LEU A 267 4.01 22.61 6.23
N ARG A 268 3.19 22.00 7.08
CA ARG A 268 3.65 21.11 8.17
C ARG A 268 4.29 19.81 7.65
N LEU A 269 3.85 19.33 6.49
CA LEU A 269 4.47 18.23 5.73
C LEU A 269 5.61 18.70 4.81
N LYS A 270 6.02 19.97 4.93
CA LYS A 270 7.10 20.60 4.14
C LYS A 270 6.87 20.49 2.63
N ALA A 271 5.61 20.51 2.19
CA ALA A 271 5.19 20.58 0.80
C ALA A 271 4.89 22.03 0.37
N ASN A 272 4.84 22.27 -0.95
CA ASN A 272 4.71 23.62 -1.53
C ASN A 272 3.82 23.68 -2.78
N LEU A 273 3.26 22.58 -3.27
CA LEU A 273 2.46 22.52 -4.50
C LEU A 273 1.07 21.97 -4.21
N ILE A 274 0.05 22.51 -4.87
CA ILE A 274 -1.32 21.97 -4.87
C ILE A 274 -1.85 21.89 -6.30
N TRP A 275 -2.41 20.75 -6.65
CA TRP A 275 -3.46 20.66 -7.68
C TRP A 275 -4.81 20.56 -6.94
N PRO A 276 -5.67 21.58 -7.04
CA PRO A 276 -6.91 21.62 -6.28
C PRO A 276 -8.00 20.76 -6.93
N ALA A 277 -9.07 20.52 -6.17
CA ALA A 277 -10.27 19.85 -6.64
C ALA A 277 -10.86 20.57 -7.86
N MET A 278 -11.24 19.80 -8.87
CA MET A 278 -11.47 20.30 -10.22
C MET A 278 -12.59 19.60 -11.01
N TRP A 279 -13.24 18.55 -10.49
CA TRP A 279 -14.30 17.86 -11.22
C TRP A 279 -15.47 18.79 -11.53
N ASN A 280 -15.87 19.58 -10.54
CA ASN A 280 -16.96 20.56 -10.67
C ASN A 280 -16.63 21.93 -10.06
N ASP A 281 -15.40 22.09 -9.56
CA ASP A 281 -14.92 23.30 -8.90
C ASP A 281 -13.83 24.00 -9.74
N SER A 282 -13.69 25.31 -9.55
CA SER A 282 -12.79 26.21 -10.28
C SER A 282 -12.00 27.05 -9.29
N PHE A 283 -10.98 26.43 -8.71
CA PHE A 283 -10.23 26.93 -7.57
C PHE A 283 -9.84 28.41 -7.70
N ALA A 284 -9.26 28.79 -8.83
CA ALA A 284 -8.66 30.11 -8.98
C ALA A 284 -9.67 31.28 -9.10
N VAL A 285 -10.96 30.97 -9.27
CA VAL A 285 -12.07 31.94 -9.34
C VAL A 285 -13.14 31.70 -8.28
N ALA A 286 -13.06 30.59 -7.54
CA ALA A 286 -13.98 30.27 -6.46
C ALA A 286 -13.99 31.39 -5.40
N GLY A 287 -15.19 31.78 -4.97
CA GLY A 287 -15.43 32.89 -4.04
C GLY A 287 -15.56 34.26 -4.69
N LEU A 288 -15.33 34.41 -6.01
CA LEU A 288 -15.70 35.63 -6.73
C LEU A 288 -17.23 35.73 -6.84
N PRO A 289 -17.86 36.92 -6.68
CA PRO A 289 -19.31 37.05 -6.76
C PRO A 289 -19.90 36.54 -8.08
N ASP A 290 -19.27 36.92 -9.19
CA ASP A 290 -19.53 36.43 -10.53
C ASP A 290 -18.31 36.73 -11.45
N LEU A 291 -18.26 36.11 -12.63
CA LEU A 291 -17.25 36.39 -13.64
C LEU A 291 -17.77 37.38 -14.70
N PRO A 292 -17.05 38.48 -14.99
CA PRO A 292 -17.46 39.42 -16.03
C PRO A 292 -17.49 38.78 -17.42
N ASN A 293 -18.53 39.11 -18.21
CA ASN A 293 -18.73 38.64 -19.59
C ASN A 293 -18.66 37.10 -19.71
N ASP A 294 -19.31 36.38 -18.80
CA ASP A 294 -19.23 34.92 -18.73
C ASP A 294 -17.78 34.44 -18.80
N GLY A 295 -16.91 34.98 -17.95
CA GLY A 295 -15.47 34.63 -17.90
C GLY A 295 -14.62 35.04 -19.11
N MET A 296 -15.18 35.32 -20.28
CA MET A 296 -14.44 35.50 -21.55
C MET A 296 -13.46 36.67 -21.51
N ASN A 297 -13.86 37.80 -20.92
CA ASN A 297 -13.06 39.02 -20.79
C ASN A 297 -13.04 39.47 -19.34
N GLY A 298 -12.71 38.55 -18.42
CA GLY A 298 -12.71 38.78 -16.97
C GLY A 298 -11.80 39.93 -16.52
N THR A 299 -11.96 40.36 -15.26
CA THR A 299 -11.23 41.50 -14.67
C THR A 299 -9.72 41.30 -14.50
N GLY A 300 -9.18 40.12 -14.79
CA GLY A 300 -7.84 39.71 -14.38
C GLY A 300 -7.69 39.48 -12.87
N ALA A 301 -8.78 39.39 -12.10
CA ALA A 301 -8.72 39.21 -10.65
C ALA A 301 -8.71 37.73 -10.25
N ALA A 302 -7.82 37.36 -9.32
CA ALA A 302 -7.79 36.05 -8.69
C ALA A 302 -8.83 35.95 -7.56
N GLY A 303 -9.44 34.77 -7.42
CA GLY A 303 -10.33 34.44 -6.31
C GLY A 303 -9.57 34.29 -4.98
N PRO A 304 -10.29 34.34 -3.84
CA PRO A 304 -9.70 34.19 -2.50
C PRO A 304 -8.84 32.94 -2.32
N ASN A 305 -9.19 31.81 -2.94
CA ASN A 305 -8.42 30.57 -2.83
C ASN A 305 -6.99 30.72 -3.40
N GLN A 306 -6.85 31.29 -4.61
CA GLN A 306 -5.53 31.50 -5.23
C GLN A 306 -4.72 32.57 -4.49
N LEU A 307 -5.38 33.63 -4.02
CA LEU A 307 -4.72 34.64 -3.18
C LEU A 307 -4.23 34.06 -1.85
N LEU A 308 -4.99 33.13 -1.26
CA LEU A 308 -4.60 32.44 -0.04
C LEU A 308 -3.39 31.53 -0.29
N ALA A 309 -3.37 30.78 -1.40
CA ALA A 309 -2.24 29.93 -1.76
C ALA A 309 -0.93 30.75 -1.82
N ASP A 310 -0.92 31.88 -2.52
CA ASP A 310 0.26 32.77 -2.59
C ASP A 310 0.69 33.30 -1.21
N ARG A 311 -0.27 33.75 -0.38
CA ARG A 311 -0.02 34.25 0.98
C ARG A 311 0.56 33.19 1.90
N MET A 312 0.14 31.93 1.75
CA MET A 312 0.67 30.78 2.47
C MET A 312 1.88 30.15 1.76
N GLY A 313 2.37 30.76 0.68
CA GLY A 313 3.51 30.28 -0.10
C GLY A 313 3.30 28.95 -0.81
N ILE A 314 2.06 28.51 -1.01
CA ILE A 314 1.72 27.34 -1.80
C ILE A 314 1.63 27.74 -3.28
N VAL A 315 2.39 27.05 -4.11
CA VAL A 315 2.35 27.16 -5.57
C VAL A 315 1.06 26.54 -6.07
N PHE A 316 0.23 27.33 -6.74
CA PHE A 316 -0.96 26.85 -7.43
C PHE A 316 -0.58 26.23 -8.77
N GLY A 317 -0.96 24.97 -8.99
CA GLY A 317 -0.89 24.29 -10.28
C GLY A 317 -2.25 23.69 -10.65
N THR A 318 -2.33 23.15 -11.86
CA THR A 318 -3.52 22.48 -12.39
C THR A 318 -3.16 21.13 -12.98
N SER A 319 -4.13 20.21 -13.09
CA SER A 319 -3.87 18.89 -13.67
C SER A 319 -3.40 18.98 -15.13
N HIS A 320 -2.89 17.88 -15.67
CA HIS A 320 -2.28 17.82 -17.00
C HIS A 320 -3.20 18.19 -18.18
N GLN A 321 -4.51 18.25 -17.95
CA GLN A 321 -5.51 18.59 -18.97
C GLN A 321 -6.03 20.04 -18.84
N GLU A 322 -5.53 20.80 -17.87
CA GLU A 322 -6.02 22.12 -17.47
C GLU A 322 -4.96 23.19 -17.76
N PRO A 323 -4.70 23.51 -19.04
CA PRO A 323 -3.56 24.35 -19.39
C PRO A 323 -3.72 25.79 -18.94
N MET A 324 -2.57 26.45 -18.77
CA MET A 324 -2.47 27.89 -18.50
C MET A 324 -3.11 28.32 -17.17
N GLY A 325 -3.14 27.43 -16.18
CA GLY A 325 -3.67 27.67 -14.84
C GLY A 325 -5.20 27.77 -14.81
N ARG A 326 -5.90 27.18 -15.78
CA ARG A 326 -7.36 27.30 -15.92
C ARG A 326 -8.03 25.96 -15.62
N ASN A 327 -8.96 25.93 -14.67
CA ASN A 327 -9.65 24.67 -14.36
C ASN A 327 -10.67 24.29 -15.45
N THR A 328 -10.89 22.99 -15.66
CA THR A 328 -11.79 22.47 -16.70
C THR A 328 -13.22 23.03 -16.59
N PRO A 329 -13.85 23.11 -15.39
CA PRO A 329 -15.19 23.68 -15.27
C PRO A 329 -15.26 25.15 -15.69
N GLU A 330 -14.14 25.89 -15.70
CA GLU A 330 -14.13 27.27 -16.19
C GLU A 330 -14.49 27.34 -17.68
N TRP A 331 -13.96 26.41 -18.49
CA TRP A 331 -14.30 26.35 -19.91
C TRP A 331 -15.76 25.93 -20.08
N ASN A 332 -16.17 24.85 -19.41
CA ASN A 332 -17.48 24.23 -19.57
C ASN A 332 -18.65 25.14 -19.15
N THR A 333 -18.41 26.08 -18.24
CA THR A 333 -19.48 26.94 -17.70
C THR A 333 -19.59 28.27 -18.44
N TRP A 334 -18.45 28.86 -18.80
CA TRP A 334 -18.39 30.28 -19.18
C TRP A 334 -17.95 30.51 -20.63
N TYR A 335 -17.31 29.51 -21.25
CA TYR A 335 -16.86 29.61 -22.64
C TYR A 335 -17.73 28.74 -23.55
N GLN A 336 -17.80 29.11 -24.82
CA GLN A 336 -18.63 28.45 -25.83
C GLN A 336 -17.80 28.06 -27.05
N GLY A 337 -18.26 27.04 -27.78
CA GLY A 337 -17.58 26.51 -28.96
C GLY A 337 -16.72 25.28 -28.67
N PRO A 338 -16.16 24.65 -29.72
CA PRO A 338 -15.42 23.41 -29.56
C PRO A 338 -14.09 23.65 -28.84
N TRP A 339 -13.68 22.69 -28.00
CA TRP A 339 -12.34 22.62 -27.43
C TRP A 339 -11.36 22.06 -28.48
N ASP A 340 -11.16 22.86 -29.53
CA ASP A 340 -10.35 22.51 -30.70
C ASP A 340 -9.58 23.76 -31.15
N TYR A 341 -8.25 23.70 -31.04
CA TYR A 341 -7.38 24.84 -31.36
C TYR A 341 -7.30 25.13 -32.86
N THR A 342 -7.63 24.17 -33.72
CA THR A 342 -7.59 24.33 -35.18
C THR A 342 -8.79 25.13 -35.70
N THR A 343 -9.94 25.05 -35.03
CA THR A 343 -11.18 25.73 -35.45
C THR A 343 -11.63 26.85 -34.51
N ASN A 344 -11.12 26.89 -33.27
CA ASN A 344 -11.54 27.86 -32.23
C ASN A 344 -10.35 28.58 -31.57
N GLN A 345 -9.32 28.89 -32.36
CA GLN A 345 -8.03 29.41 -31.89
C GLN A 345 -8.13 30.68 -31.03
N GLU A 346 -8.93 31.66 -31.49
CA GLU A 346 -9.03 32.98 -30.85
C GLU A 346 -9.69 32.90 -29.47
N ASN A 347 -10.77 32.12 -29.35
CA ASN A 347 -11.47 31.96 -28.08
C ASN A 347 -10.62 31.21 -27.05
N ILE A 348 -9.97 30.11 -27.45
CA ILE A 348 -9.07 29.35 -26.58
C ILE A 348 -7.85 30.20 -26.16
N THR A 349 -7.30 31.00 -27.08
CA THR A 349 -6.21 31.93 -26.74
C THR A 349 -6.66 32.98 -25.72
N THR A 350 -7.90 33.48 -25.84
CA THR A 350 -8.48 34.44 -24.90
C THR A 350 -8.68 33.81 -23.52
N TYR A 351 -9.19 32.58 -23.48
CA TYR A 351 -9.28 31.76 -22.26
C TYR A 351 -7.92 31.60 -21.56
N TRP A 352 -6.86 31.25 -22.30
CA TRP A 352 -5.51 31.13 -21.74
C TRP A 352 -4.95 32.46 -21.26
N LYS A 353 -5.16 33.54 -22.02
CA LYS A 353 -4.67 34.87 -21.67
C LYS A 353 -5.22 35.34 -20.32
N TYR A 354 -6.51 35.12 -20.06
CA TYR A 354 -7.11 35.47 -18.77
C TYR A 354 -6.47 34.72 -17.60
N GLY A 355 -6.10 33.43 -17.77
CA GLY A 355 -5.37 32.67 -16.74
C GLY A 355 -4.02 33.29 -16.37
N VAL A 356 -3.25 33.72 -17.38
CA VAL A 356 -1.96 34.39 -17.18
C VAL A 356 -2.14 35.76 -16.52
N GLU A 357 -3.11 36.56 -16.99
CA GLU A 357 -3.39 37.88 -16.43
C GLU A 357 -3.83 37.78 -14.96
N ARG A 358 -4.66 36.79 -14.62
CA ARG A 358 -5.12 36.50 -13.26
C ARG A 358 -3.99 36.11 -12.31
N ALA A 359 -3.02 35.34 -12.82
CA ALA A 359 -1.88 34.86 -12.05
C ALA A 359 -0.73 35.88 -11.91
N ALA A 360 -0.88 37.09 -12.45
CA ALA A 360 0.18 38.09 -12.44
C ALA A 360 0.65 38.43 -11.01
N GLY A 361 1.91 38.12 -10.71
CA GLY A 361 2.53 38.37 -9.41
C GLY A 361 2.22 37.33 -8.33
N LEU A 362 1.56 36.22 -8.67
CA LEU A 362 1.25 35.12 -7.75
C LEU A 362 2.12 33.90 -8.06
N ASP A 363 2.45 33.10 -7.03
CA ASP A 363 3.15 31.81 -7.20
C ASP A 363 2.25 30.80 -7.94
N THR A 364 2.34 30.75 -9.27
CA THR A 364 1.56 29.87 -10.15
C THR A 364 2.45 29.09 -11.09
N MET A 365 2.22 27.78 -11.18
CA MET A 365 2.81 26.86 -12.16
C MET A 365 1.86 26.66 -13.33
N PHE A 366 2.38 26.76 -14.54
CA PHE A 366 1.57 26.67 -15.76
C PHE A 366 1.71 25.30 -16.41
N THR A 367 0.59 24.58 -16.46
CA THR A 367 0.41 23.40 -17.30
C THR A 367 0.42 23.82 -18.77
N MET A 368 1.31 23.20 -19.55
CA MET A 368 1.51 23.46 -20.97
C MET A 368 0.86 22.38 -21.84
N SER A 369 0.77 22.65 -23.15
CA SER A 369 0.09 21.82 -24.14
C SER A 369 -1.44 21.87 -24.00
N MET A 370 -2.15 20.95 -24.66
CA MET A 370 -3.62 20.85 -24.65
C MET A 370 -4.01 19.38 -24.87
N ARG A 371 -4.80 18.83 -23.95
CA ARG A 371 -5.47 17.52 -24.11
C ARG A 371 -6.97 17.74 -24.35
N GLY A 372 -7.67 16.69 -24.75
CA GLY A 372 -9.12 16.71 -24.95
C GLY A 372 -9.87 16.98 -23.64
N ASN A 373 -11.04 17.60 -23.75
CA ASN A 373 -11.85 17.98 -22.59
C ASN A 373 -12.42 16.75 -21.86
N GLY A 374 -12.28 16.71 -20.54
CA GLY A 374 -12.76 15.60 -19.70
C GLY A 374 -11.85 14.38 -19.70
N ASP A 375 -10.54 14.61 -19.66
CA ASP A 375 -9.43 13.67 -19.63
C ASP A 375 -9.41 12.71 -20.82
N LYS A 376 -9.49 13.30 -22.01
CA LYS A 376 -9.49 12.57 -23.29
C LYS A 376 -8.27 12.93 -24.12
N ALA A 377 -7.93 12.07 -25.07
CA ALA A 377 -7.03 12.46 -26.14
C ALA A 377 -7.61 13.67 -26.91
N LEU A 378 -6.74 14.56 -27.38
CA LEU A 378 -7.15 15.70 -28.21
C LEU A 378 -7.48 15.22 -29.62
N ASP A 379 -8.72 15.43 -30.06
CA ASP A 379 -9.16 15.06 -31.41
C ASP A 379 -8.32 15.78 -32.49
N GLY A 380 -7.78 15.02 -33.44
CA GLY A 380 -6.94 15.55 -34.52
C GLY A 380 -5.53 15.98 -34.09
N ALA A 381 -5.10 15.63 -32.86
CA ALA A 381 -3.75 15.93 -32.38
C ALA A 381 -2.67 15.37 -33.30
N ASN A 382 -1.66 16.20 -33.54
CA ASN A 382 -0.41 15.81 -34.18
C ASN A 382 0.73 16.67 -33.61
N ILE A 383 1.97 16.26 -33.88
CA ILE A 383 3.18 16.90 -33.35
C ILE A 383 3.21 18.41 -33.67
N ASP A 384 2.90 18.81 -34.90
CA ASP A 384 2.94 20.21 -35.33
C ASP A 384 1.91 21.07 -34.59
N LEU A 385 0.71 20.54 -34.37
CA LEU A 385 -0.34 21.22 -33.61
C LEU A 385 0.07 21.43 -32.16
N LEU A 386 0.59 20.40 -31.49
CA LEU A 386 1.02 20.50 -30.09
C LEU A 386 2.18 21.49 -29.92
N GLN A 387 3.15 21.49 -30.83
CA GLN A 387 4.24 22.48 -30.83
C GLN A 387 3.73 23.90 -31.07
N THR A 388 2.75 24.08 -31.97
CA THR A 388 2.11 25.37 -32.23
C THR A 388 1.38 25.90 -31.00
N ILE A 389 0.63 25.03 -30.32
CA ILE A 389 -0.07 25.34 -29.07
C ILE A 389 0.92 25.77 -27.99
N MET A 390 1.98 24.99 -27.74
CA MET A 390 3.00 25.32 -26.74
C MET A 390 3.70 26.65 -27.06
N ALA A 391 4.07 26.88 -28.32
CA ALA A 391 4.68 28.14 -28.74
C ALA A 391 3.75 29.34 -28.50
N LYS A 392 2.45 29.18 -28.77
CA LYS A 392 1.47 30.22 -28.44
C LYS A 392 1.38 30.45 -26.94
N GLN A 393 1.27 29.40 -26.14
CA GLN A 393 1.19 29.49 -24.69
C GLN A 393 2.41 30.20 -24.09
N GLN A 394 3.62 29.81 -24.50
CA GLN A 394 4.87 30.48 -24.11
C GLN A 394 4.92 31.97 -24.52
N SER A 395 4.25 32.34 -25.62
CA SER A 395 4.16 33.75 -26.04
C SER A 395 3.31 34.61 -25.10
N LEU A 396 2.41 34.01 -24.32
CA LEU A 396 1.55 34.68 -23.34
C LEU A 396 2.23 34.84 -21.97
N LEU A 397 3.17 33.93 -21.63
CA LEU A 397 3.80 33.89 -20.32
C LEU A 397 4.75 35.08 -20.06
N PRO A 398 4.85 35.54 -18.80
CA PRO A 398 5.75 36.64 -18.44
C PRO A 398 7.22 36.25 -18.62
N LYS A 399 8.04 37.24 -18.97
CA LYS A 399 9.47 37.07 -19.23
C LYS A 399 10.30 37.99 -18.34
N HIS A 400 11.44 37.52 -17.87
CA HIS A 400 12.43 38.35 -17.18
C HIS A 400 12.93 39.44 -18.12
N GLN A 401 12.83 40.70 -17.71
CA GLN A 401 13.22 41.85 -18.54
C GLN A 401 14.71 41.81 -18.95
N SER A 402 15.58 41.24 -18.11
CA SER A 402 17.03 41.18 -18.33
C SER A 402 17.48 40.05 -19.28
N SER A 403 16.76 38.92 -19.30
CA SER A 403 17.18 37.73 -20.05
C SER A 403 16.24 37.34 -21.19
N GLY A 404 15.02 37.89 -21.22
CA GLY A 404 13.96 37.52 -22.16
C GLY A 404 13.40 36.10 -21.95
N LYS A 405 13.88 35.37 -20.93
CA LYS A 405 13.42 34.01 -20.59
C LYS A 405 12.11 34.07 -19.82
N ILE A 406 11.27 33.05 -19.98
CA ILE A 406 10.04 32.90 -19.21
C ILE A 406 10.39 32.85 -17.72
N SER A 407 9.64 33.59 -16.90
CA SER A 407 9.94 33.79 -15.47
C SER A 407 9.11 32.94 -14.51
N VAL A 408 8.25 32.07 -15.04
CA VAL A 408 7.31 31.25 -14.28
C VAL A 408 7.55 29.76 -14.56
N PRO A 409 7.30 28.87 -13.58
CA PRO A 409 7.47 27.44 -13.78
C PRO A 409 6.44 26.90 -14.78
N GLN A 410 6.91 26.01 -15.65
CA GLN A 410 6.14 25.38 -16.71
C GLN A 410 6.31 23.86 -16.60
N MET A 411 5.22 23.12 -16.78
CA MET A 411 5.26 21.66 -16.86
C MET A 411 4.54 21.18 -18.11
N MET A 412 4.98 20.04 -18.66
CA MET A 412 4.19 19.25 -19.59
C MET A 412 4.14 17.81 -19.09
N CYS A 413 2.93 17.32 -18.83
CA CYS A 413 2.72 15.97 -18.35
C CYS A 413 2.58 15.04 -19.54
N LEU A 414 3.42 14.02 -19.57
CA LEU A 414 3.47 13.03 -20.63
C LEU A 414 2.53 11.89 -20.27
N TYR A 415 1.24 12.20 -20.13
CA TYR A 415 0.22 11.23 -19.74
C TYR A 415 -0.26 10.43 -20.95
N THR A 416 -0.28 9.11 -20.82
CA THR A 416 -0.89 8.17 -21.78
C THR A 416 -0.45 8.41 -23.24
N GLU A 417 -1.33 8.92 -24.12
CA GLU A 417 -1.05 9.17 -25.53
C GLU A 417 -0.02 10.28 -25.75
N VAL A 418 0.10 11.23 -24.83
CA VAL A 418 1.04 12.36 -24.95
C VAL A 418 2.48 11.87 -24.88
N GLN A 419 2.75 10.86 -24.05
CA GLN A 419 4.04 10.17 -24.05
C GLN A 419 4.32 9.48 -25.41
N GLY A 420 3.29 8.94 -26.06
CA GLY A 420 3.39 8.41 -27.42
C GLY A 420 3.92 9.45 -28.41
N TYR A 421 3.33 10.66 -28.42
CA TYR A 421 3.80 11.75 -29.28
C TYR A 421 5.24 12.18 -28.98
N TYR A 422 5.64 12.18 -27.71
CA TYR A 422 7.03 12.44 -27.31
C TYR A 422 7.99 11.40 -27.88
N ASN A 423 7.65 10.12 -27.74
CA ASN A 423 8.44 9.02 -28.31
C ASN A 423 8.51 9.06 -29.85
N GLU A 424 7.48 9.59 -30.51
CA GLU A 424 7.43 9.79 -31.97
C GLU A 424 8.15 11.05 -32.47
N GLY A 425 8.70 11.88 -31.57
CA GLY A 425 9.54 13.03 -31.91
C GLY A 425 8.94 14.41 -31.62
N LEU A 426 7.87 14.51 -30.81
CA LEU A 426 7.38 15.79 -30.31
C LEU A 426 8.49 16.53 -29.55
N ARG A 427 8.82 17.75 -30.00
CA ARG A 427 9.83 18.58 -29.33
C ARG A 427 9.17 19.44 -28.26
N VAL A 428 9.51 19.18 -27.02
CA VAL A 428 9.13 20.00 -25.86
C VAL A 428 10.27 20.97 -25.54
N PRO A 429 10.03 22.29 -25.47
CA PRO A 429 11.02 23.28 -25.06
C PRO A 429 11.81 22.86 -23.81
N ASP A 430 13.12 23.11 -23.80
CA ASP A 430 14.05 22.60 -22.78
C ASP A 430 13.81 23.16 -21.37
N ASP A 431 13.12 24.30 -21.26
CA ASP A 431 12.79 24.98 -20.00
C ASP A 431 11.46 24.49 -19.38
N ILE A 432 10.71 23.64 -20.08
CA ILE A 432 9.49 23.00 -19.56
C ILE A 432 9.88 21.69 -18.85
N THR A 433 9.44 21.52 -17.61
CA THR A 433 9.61 20.28 -16.86
C THR A 433 8.81 19.16 -17.51
N LEU A 434 9.43 18.01 -17.76
CA LEU A 434 8.72 16.80 -18.19
C LEU A 434 8.17 16.08 -16.96
N LEU A 435 6.85 16.08 -16.81
CA LEU A 435 6.20 15.34 -15.73
C LEU A 435 5.83 13.94 -16.26
N TRP A 436 6.58 12.93 -15.85
CA TRP A 436 6.26 11.53 -16.12
C TRP A 436 5.19 11.04 -15.13
N THR A 437 4.56 9.91 -15.43
CA THR A 437 3.52 9.37 -14.56
C THR A 437 3.79 7.92 -14.19
N ASP A 438 3.19 7.48 -13.08
CA ASP A 438 2.88 6.07 -12.91
C ASP A 438 1.76 5.64 -13.87
N ASP A 439 1.39 4.37 -13.79
CA ASP A 439 0.36 3.73 -14.60
C ASP A 439 -1.07 3.95 -14.07
N ASN A 440 -1.21 4.84 -13.08
CA ASN A 440 -2.38 5.05 -12.22
C ASN A 440 -2.60 4.02 -11.10
N PHE A 441 -1.71 3.05 -10.90
CA PHE A 441 -1.79 2.06 -9.82
C PHE A 441 -0.50 1.99 -8.99
N GLY A 442 0.38 2.98 -9.14
CA GLY A 442 1.65 3.07 -8.42
C GLY A 442 2.84 2.41 -9.12
N PHE A 443 2.78 2.08 -10.42
CA PHE A 443 3.95 1.57 -11.14
C PHE A 443 4.45 2.57 -12.18
N ILE A 444 5.69 3.02 -12.07
CA ILE A 444 6.25 4.04 -12.97
C ILE A 444 6.22 3.59 -14.44
N ARG A 445 5.73 4.46 -15.33
CA ARG A 445 5.66 4.14 -16.76
C ARG A 445 7.01 4.35 -17.44
N ARG A 446 7.76 5.36 -17.00
CA ARG A 446 9.00 5.78 -17.65
C ARG A 446 9.89 6.61 -16.72
N ILE A 447 11.20 6.43 -16.86
CA ILE A 447 12.22 7.31 -16.30
C ILE A 447 12.92 8.12 -17.40
N PRO A 448 13.53 9.28 -17.06
CA PRO A 448 14.34 10.04 -17.99
C PRO A 448 15.53 9.26 -18.59
N THR A 449 15.85 9.49 -19.86
CA THR A 449 17.13 9.01 -20.43
C THR A 449 18.32 9.80 -19.89
N GLU A 450 19.55 9.27 -20.03
CA GLU A 450 20.78 10.03 -19.72
C GLU A 450 20.86 11.35 -20.49
N GLN A 451 20.40 11.37 -21.74
CA GLN A 451 20.38 12.59 -22.54
C GLN A 451 19.39 13.61 -21.95
N GLU A 452 18.17 13.16 -21.63
CA GLU A 452 17.14 14.02 -21.03
C GLU A 452 17.60 14.59 -19.68
N LYS A 453 18.28 13.79 -18.84
CA LYS A 453 18.86 14.23 -17.56
C LYS A 453 19.92 15.31 -17.74
N ASN A 454 20.82 15.15 -18.71
CA ASN A 454 21.97 16.04 -18.89
C ASN A 454 21.66 17.31 -19.69
N GLU A 455 20.72 17.27 -20.64
CA GLU A 455 20.49 18.36 -21.59
C GLU A 455 19.31 19.26 -21.24
N ARG A 456 18.28 18.74 -20.54
CA ARG A 456 17.04 19.49 -20.27
C ARG A 456 17.13 20.33 -19.01
N LYS A 457 16.99 21.66 -19.16
CA LYS A 457 17.06 22.62 -18.05
C LYS A 457 15.84 22.60 -17.13
N GLY A 458 14.68 22.20 -17.66
CA GLY A 458 13.45 22.04 -16.90
C GLY A 458 13.39 20.75 -16.10
N GLY A 459 14.37 19.85 -16.25
CA GLY A 459 14.43 18.56 -15.57
C GLY A 459 13.20 17.68 -15.78
N ALA A 460 12.96 16.79 -14.82
CA ALA A 460 11.84 15.85 -14.85
C ALA A 460 11.17 15.71 -13.48
N GLY A 461 9.91 15.27 -13.49
CA GLY A 461 9.13 14.98 -12.29
C GLY A 461 8.33 13.69 -12.40
N LEU A 462 7.53 13.42 -11.37
CA LEU A 462 6.61 12.29 -11.27
C LEU A 462 5.23 12.71 -10.77
N TYR A 463 4.20 12.27 -11.48
CA TYR A 463 2.81 12.21 -11.02
C TYR A 463 2.47 10.77 -10.64
N TYR A 464 2.05 10.58 -9.38
CA TYR A 464 1.82 9.26 -8.77
C TYR A 464 0.40 9.14 -8.18
N HIS A 465 -0.11 7.94 -7.98
CA HIS A 465 -1.49 7.72 -7.52
C HIS A 465 -1.60 6.95 -6.19
N ALA A 466 -2.34 7.52 -5.24
CA ALA A 466 -2.90 6.85 -4.07
C ALA A 466 -4.42 6.58 -4.20
N ASP A 467 -5.06 7.18 -5.21
CA ASP A 467 -6.47 7.06 -5.58
C ASP A 467 -6.59 7.14 -7.11
N TYR A 468 -7.60 6.51 -7.72
CA TYR A 468 -7.79 6.59 -9.17
C TYR A 468 -9.23 6.28 -9.63
N VAL A 469 -9.67 7.03 -10.64
CA VAL A 469 -10.90 6.78 -11.41
C VAL A 469 -10.56 6.36 -12.84
N GLY A 470 -10.72 5.07 -13.13
CA GLY A 470 -10.48 4.55 -14.47
C GLY A 470 -10.35 3.04 -14.57
N GLN A 471 -9.83 2.58 -15.70
CA GLN A 471 -9.64 1.15 -15.98
C GLN A 471 -8.38 0.60 -15.31
N PRO A 472 -8.34 -0.71 -14.97
CA PRO A 472 -9.41 -1.71 -15.09
C PRO A 472 -10.52 -1.59 -14.04
N ARG A 473 -10.26 -0.90 -12.93
CA ARG A 473 -11.21 -0.61 -11.85
C ARG A 473 -10.75 0.62 -11.07
N SER A 474 -11.68 1.53 -10.78
CA SER A 474 -11.45 2.63 -9.86
C SER A 474 -11.21 2.09 -8.44
N TYR A 475 -10.30 2.71 -7.69
CA TYR A 475 -10.09 2.44 -6.26
C TYR A 475 -10.09 3.77 -5.52
N LYS A 476 -11.11 3.96 -4.67
CA LYS A 476 -11.50 5.29 -4.15
C LYS A 476 -11.83 5.33 -2.66
N TRP A 477 -11.98 4.16 -2.04
CA TRP A 477 -12.65 4.08 -0.73
C TRP A 477 -11.69 4.16 0.46
N LEU A 478 -10.62 3.35 0.46
CA LEU A 478 -9.68 3.22 1.57
C LEU A 478 -8.24 3.25 1.07
N ASN A 479 -7.29 3.40 2.01
CA ASN A 479 -5.87 3.24 1.69
C ASN A 479 -5.57 1.81 1.18
N THR A 480 -5.03 1.76 -0.04
CA THR A 480 -4.55 0.55 -0.71
C THR A 480 -3.07 0.66 -1.12
N VAL A 481 -2.37 1.67 -0.60
CA VAL A 481 -0.97 1.98 -0.92
C VAL A 481 -0.06 1.28 0.08
N ASN A 482 0.67 0.28 -0.40
CA ASN A 482 1.70 -0.39 0.37
C ASN A 482 3.00 0.43 0.36
N LEU A 483 3.49 0.85 1.52
CA LEU A 483 4.63 1.77 1.59
C LEU A 483 5.93 1.18 1.05
N ILE A 484 6.16 -0.15 1.16
CA ILE A 484 7.39 -0.73 0.61
C ILE A 484 7.36 -0.78 -0.93
N ASN A 485 6.18 -0.98 -1.53
CA ASN A 485 5.99 -0.85 -2.98
C ASN A 485 6.27 0.60 -3.42
N THR A 486 5.68 1.56 -2.70
CA THR A 486 5.88 2.99 -2.97
C THR A 486 7.34 3.41 -2.80
N TRP A 487 8.03 2.95 -1.76
CA TRP A 487 9.45 3.21 -1.55
C TRP A 487 10.28 2.72 -2.74
N GLU A 488 10.04 1.48 -3.21
CA GLU A 488 10.79 0.91 -4.32
C GLU A 488 10.61 1.73 -5.61
N GLN A 489 9.38 2.13 -5.92
CA GLN A 489 9.06 2.95 -7.10
C GLN A 489 9.60 4.39 -7.01
N LEU A 490 9.46 5.04 -5.85
CA LEU A 490 10.00 6.39 -5.64
C LEU A 490 11.53 6.40 -5.57
N ASN A 491 12.14 5.35 -5.04
CA ASN A 491 13.59 5.20 -5.05
C ASN A 491 14.12 5.11 -6.49
N VAL A 492 13.43 4.37 -7.38
CA VAL A 492 13.76 4.36 -8.81
C VAL A 492 13.63 5.76 -9.42
N ALA A 493 12.52 6.46 -9.17
CA ALA A 493 12.25 7.78 -9.76
C ALA A 493 13.26 8.85 -9.30
N PHE A 494 13.49 8.97 -7.98
CA PHE A 494 14.34 10.03 -7.43
C PHE A 494 15.82 9.80 -7.72
N LEU A 495 16.31 8.56 -7.67
CA LEU A 495 17.69 8.27 -8.09
C LEU A 495 17.91 8.47 -9.59
N ASN A 496 16.84 8.46 -10.40
CA ASN A 496 16.87 8.82 -11.82
C ASN A 496 16.45 10.27 -12.10
N GLN A 497 16.65 11.17 -11.13
CA GLN A 497 16.52 12.63 -11.26
C GLN A 497 15.12 13.12 -11.67
N GLN A 498 14.07 12.41 -11.27
CA GLN A 498 12.69 12.93 -11.32
C GLN A 498 12.38 13.79 -10.09
N THR A 499 13.17 14.85 -9.90
CA THR A 499 13.19 15.65 -8.66
C THR A 499 12.73 17.10 -8.83
N GLU A 500 12.26 17.50 -10.02
CA GLU A 500 11.70 18.85 -10.18
C GLU A 500 10.28 18.95 -9.62
N ILE A 501 9.42 17.96 -9.89
CA ILE A 501 8.02 17.93 -9.44
C ILE A 501 7.69 16.54 -8.92
N PHE A 502 7.11 16.46 -7.72
CA PHE A 502 6.39 15.29 -7.23
C PHE A 502 4.98 15.70 -6.83
N ILE A 503 3.98 15.05 -7.44
CA ILE A 503 2.56 15.29 -7.15
C ILE A 503 1.86 13.94 -6.96
N LEU A 504 1.14 13.79 -5.85
CA LEU A 504 0.39 12.59 -5.51
C LEU A 504 -1.11 12.82 -5.69
N ASN A 505 -1.82 12.05 -6.53
CA ASN A 505 -3.29 11.98 -6.46
C ASN A 505 -3.67 11.30 -5.15
N VAL A 506 -4.39 12.02 -4.30
CA VAL A 506 -4.81 11.56 -2.97
C VAL A 506 -6.32 11.37 -2.85
N GLY A 507 -7.04 11.44 -3.96
CA GLY A 507 -8.50 11.40 -3.97
C GLY A 507 -9.08 12.48 -3.04
N ASP A 508 -9.84 12.00 -2.07
CA ASP A 508 -10.51 12.79 -1.03
C ASP A 508 -9.58 13.28 0.11
N LEU A 509 -8.26 13.09 0.01
CA LEU A 509 -7.23 13.29 1.05
C LEU A 509 -7.31 12.27 2.20
N LYS A 510 -8.50 12.03 2.75
CA LYS A 510 -8.75 10.96 3.73
C LYS A 510 -9.32 9.73 3.01
N PRO A 511 -8.93 8.49 3.36
CA PRO A 511 -8.09 8.11 4.49
C PRO A 511 -6.68 7.64 4.05
N VAL A 512 -5.97 8.43 3.23
CA VAL A 512 -4.60 8.13 2.75
C VAL A 512 -3.53 8.99 3.42
N GLU A 513 -3.74 9.35 4.69
CA GLU A 513 -2.85 10.23 5.46
C GLU A 513 -1.42 9.67 5.58
N VAL A 514 -1.30 8.37 5.85
CA VAL A 514 0.01 7.72 6.03
C VAL A 514 0.82 7.70 4.72
N PRO A 515 0.27 7.29 3.57
CA PRO A 515 0.93 7.46 2.27
C PRO A 515 1.32 8.90 1.93
N ILE A 516 0.43 9.88 2.20
CA ILE A 516 0.75 11.31 1.98
C ILE A 516 1.97 11.70 2.81
N HIS A 517 1.97 11.35 4.10
CA HIS A 517 3.07 11.70 4.99
C HIS A 517 4.37 11.03 4.53
N PHE A 518 4.36 9.73 4.25
CA PHE A 518 5.54 8.98 3.83
C PHE A 518 6.17 9.55 2.56
N THR A 519 5.35 9.74 1.51
CA THR A 519 5.83 10.18 0.20
C THR A 519 6.33 11.62 0.20
N LEU A 520 5.66 12.53 0.92
CA LEU A 520 6.14 13.91 1.07
C LEU A 520 7.40 14.00 1.95
N ASN A 521 7.55 13.11 2.94
CA ASN A 521 8.78 12.99 3.72
C ASN A 521 9.94 12.56 2.81
N MET A 522 9.77 11.50 1.99
CA MET A 522 10.76 11.10 0.98
C MET A 522 11.08 12.22 -0.01
N ALA A 523 10.09 12.98 -0.48
CA ALA A 523 10.29 14.06 -1.43
C ALA A 523 10.98 15.29 -0.81
N TYR A 524 10.89 15.46 0.52
CA TYR A 524 11.60 16.51 1.25
C TYR A 524 13.03 16.08 1.58
N ASP A 525 13.19 14.92 2.23
CA ASP A 525 14.47 14.33 2.65
C ASP A 525 14.36 12.79 2.75
N ASN A 526 15.13 12.07 1.92
CA ASN A 526 15.17 10.61 1.93
C ASN A 526 16.43 10.02 2.56
N THR A 527 17.26 10.80 3.25
CA THR A 527 18.54 10.35 3.84
C THR A 527 18.38 9.23 4.86
N ASN A 528 17.20 9.15 5.52
CA ASN A 528 16.83 8.09 6.45
C ASN A 528 15.94 7.00 5.84
N LEU A 529 15.86 6.93 4.51
CA LEU A 529 15.01 6.02 3.72
C LEU A 529 15.80 5.43 2.54
N LEU A 530 17.06 5.06 2.77
CA LEU A 530 17.97 4.55 1.73
C LEU A 530 17.86 3.04 1.54
N HIS A 531 17.33 2.32 2.53
CA HIS A 531 17.16 0.87 2.50
C HIS A 531 15.70 0.44 2.75
N PRO A 532 15.27 -0.74 2.25
CA PRO A 532 13.94 -1.28 2.50
C PRO A 532 13.54 -1.34 3.98
N SER A 533 14.48 -1.71 4.84
CA SER A 533 14.28 -1.80 6.30
C SER A 533 13.89 -0.45 6.93
N ASP A 534 14.27 0.66 6.31
CA ASP A 534 13.99 2.00 6.81
C ASP A 534 12.51 2.35 6.71
N VAL A 535 11.75 1.69 5.82
CA VAL A 535 10.30 1.87 5.69
C VAL A 535 9.60 1.41 6.97
N ASN A 536 9.99 0.26 7.51
CA ASN A 536 9.43 -0.22 8.78
C ASN A 536 9.85 0.69 9.95
N ALA A 537 11.11 1.10 9.98
CA ALA A 537 11.60 2.04 10.99
C ALA A 537 10.85 3.39 10.94
N TRP A 538 10.52 3.87 9.74
CA TRP A 538 9.70 5.06 9.56
C TRP A 538 8.27 4.87 10.08
N MET A 539 7.65 3.72 9.80
CA MET A 539 6.29 3.43 10.28
C MET A 539 6.24 3.38 11.82
N GLU A 540 7.20 2.73 12.47
CA GLU A 540 7.31 2.70 13.93
C GLU A 540 7.51 4.10 14.52
N ARG A 541 8.38 4.92 13.91
CA ARG A 541 8.59 6.33 14.34
C ARG A 541 7.33 7.17 14.17
N TRP A 542 6.64 7.06 13.04
CA TRP A 542 5.38 7.76 12.81
C TRP A 542 4.31 7.36 13.85
N ALA A 543 4.20 6.07 14.13
CA ALA A 543 3.26 5.56 15.13
C ALA A 543 3.61 6.06 16.54
N ALA A 544 4.89 6.06 16.92
CA ALA A 544 5.36 6.57 18.20
C ALA A 544 5.10 8.08 18.35
N GLN A 545 5.38 8.87 17.32
CA GLN A 545 5.12 10.31 17.30
C GLN A 545 3.62 10.64 17.36
N THR A 546 2.76 9.80 16.77
CA THR A 546 1.31 10.04 16.69
C THR A 546 0.57 9.53 17.93
N PHE A 547 0.96 8.37 18.46
CA PHE A 547 0.20 7.64 19.49
C PHE A 547 0.98 7.32 20.76
N GLY A 548 2.28 7.59 20.79
CA GLY A 548 3.17 7.28 21.91
C GLY A 548 3.89 5.94 21.78
N GLU A 549 5.01 5.81 22.48
CA GLU A 549 5.93 4.67 22.41
C GLU A 549 5.31 3.34 22.83
N GLU A 550 4.36 3.36 23.78
CA GLU A 550 3.85 2.15 24.42
C GLU A 550 3.13 1.19 23.45
N LYS A 551 2.44 1.75 22.45
CA LYS A 551 1.67 1.00 21.44
C LYS A 551 2.12 1.24 20.01
N ALA A 552 3.26 1.89 19.83
CA ALA A 552 3.77 2.27 18.51
C ALA A 552 3.96 1.07 17.58
N LYS A 553 4.51 -0.05 18.10
CA LYS A 553 4.78 -1.24 17.29
C LYS A 553 3.51 -1.96 16.86
N GLU A 554 2.55 -2.13 17.77
CA GLU A 554 1.26 -2.73 17.41
C GLU A 554 0.46 -1.85 16.44
N VAL A 555 0.53 -0.51 16.59
CA VAL A 555 -0.07 0.41 15.61
C VAL A 555 0.62 0.30 14.24
N ALA A 556 1.96 0.28 14.22
CA ALA A 556 2.73 0.12 12.99
C ALA A 556 2.42 -1.21 12.29
N GLU A 557 2.34 -2.32 13.04
CA GLU A 557 1.94 -3.64 12.54
C GLU A 557 0.55 -3.60 11.90
N VAL A 558 -0.43 -2.97 12.55
CA VAL A 558 -1.79 -2.85 12.00
C VAL A 558 -1.83 -1.99 10.74
N VAL A 559 -1.17 -0.83 10.74
CA VAL A 559 -1.18 0.11 9.61
C VAL A 559 -0.45 -0.45 8.39
N GLN A 560 0.72 -1.07 8.61
CA GLN A 560 1.43 -1.78 7.56
C GLN A 560 0.63 -2.99 7.07
N GLY A 561 0.01 -3.72 8.00
CA GLY A 561 -0.79 -4.91 7.71
C GLY A 561 -1.99 -4.62 6.81
N TYR A 562 -2.86 -3.67 7.17
CA TYR A 562 -4.05 -3.40 6.37
C TYR A 562 -3.68 -2.80 5.00
N SER A 563 -2.64 -1.96 4.93
CA SER A 563 -2.22 -1.33 3.68
C SER A 563 -1.65 -2.36 2.70
N TRP A 564 -0.86 -3.32 3.20
CA TRP A 564 -0.43 -4.46 2.42
C TRP A 564 -1.60 -5.33 1.97
N LEU A 565 -2.47 -5.77 2.90
CA LEU A 565 -3.58 -6.67 2.57
C LEU A 565 -4.57 -6.04 1.57
N ASN A 566 -4.83 -4.73 1.66
CA ASN A 566 -5.63 -4.00 0.67
C ASN A 566 -4.90 -3.79 -0.66
N SER A 567 -3.56 -3.76 -0.66
CA SER A 567 -2.78 -3.67 -1.90
C SER A 567 -2.75 -4.99 -2.68
N ARG A 568 -2.90 -6.15 -2.01
CA ARG A 568 -2.96 -7.47 -2.65
C ARG A 568 -3.99 -7.50 -3.77
N ILE A 569 -5.23 -7.14 -3.43
CA ILE A 569 -6.33 -6.91 -4.34
C ILE A 569 -7.12 -5.72 -3.78
N LYS A 570 -7.30 -4.67 -4.59
CA LYS A 570 -8.03 -3.46 -4.19
C LYS A 570 -9.45 -3.84 -3.73
N PRO A 571 -10.00 -3.22 -2.66
CA PRO A 571 -11.33 -3.55 -2.14
C PRO A 571 -12.43 -3.61 -3.20
N GLU A 572 -12.43 -2.68 -4.16
CA GLU A 572 -13.42 -2.58 -5.24
C GLU A 572 -13.29 -3.65 -6.33
N LEU A 573 -12.17 -4.41 -6.34
CA LEU A 573 -11.95 -5.58 -7.20
C LEU A 573 -12.39 -6.90 -6.54
N LEU A 574 -12.62 -6.91 -5.23
CA LEU A 574 -13.04 -8.10 -4.51
C LEU A 574 -14.43 -8.56 -4.96
N ASN A 575 -14.58 -9.88 -5.07
CA ASN A 575 -15.85 -10.55 -5.33
C ASN A 575 -15.87 -11.94 -4.67
N SER A 576 -16.99 -12.65 -4.78
CA SER A 576 -17.20 -13.96 -4.16
C SER A 576 -16.31 -15.10 -4.68
N THR A 577 -15.54 -14.85 -5.74
CA THR A 577 -14.61 -15.81 -6.36
C THR A 577 -13.15 -15.38 -6.27
N THR A 578 -12.85 -14.20 -5.70
CA THR A 578 -11.47 -13.71 -5.58
C THR A 578 -10.61 -14.64 -4.74
N TRP A 579 -11.11 -15.07 -3.59
CA TRP A 579 -10.41 -16.02 -2.73
C TRP A 579 -11.04 -17.40 -2.86
N SER A 580 -10.23 -18.39 -3.23
CA SER A 580 -10.71 -19.77 -3.37
C SER A 580 -11.19 -20.30 -2.02
N VAL A 581 -12.47 -20.68 -1.98
CA VAL A 581 -13.09 -21.37 -0.84
C VAL A 581 -12.94 -22.90 -0.94
N VAL A 582 -12.19 -23.40 -1.93
CA VAL A 582 -12.04 -24.82 -2.25
C VAL A 582 -10.58 -25.26 -2.23
N ASN A 583 -9.70 -24.46 -2.85
CA ASN A 583 -8.31 -24.84 -3.09
C ASN A 583 -7.37 -24.15 -2.10
N HIS A 584 -6.34 -24.90 -1.69
CA HIS A 584 -5.18 -24.41 -0.93
C HIS A 584 -5.45 -23.68 0.39
N PHE A 585 -6.69 -23.70 0.89
CA PHE A 585 -7.10 -22.93 2.08
C PHE A 585 -6.88 -21.43 1.88
N GLU A 586 -7.01 -20.95 0.64
CA GLU A 586 -6.70 -19.57 0.29
C GLU A 586 -7.59 -18.58 1.03
N ALA A 587 -8.91 -18.79 1.01
CA ALA A 587 -9.85 -17.93 1.73
C ALA A 587 -9.55 -17.92 3.25
N GLU A 588 -9.32 -19.08 3.87
CA GLU A 588 -8.98 -19.14 5.30
C GLU A 588 -7.65 -18.47 5.62
N SER A 589 -6.64 -18.64 4.78
CA SER A 589 -5.34 -17.97 4.95
C SER A 589 -5.50 -16.46 4.89
N VAL A 590 -6.24 -15.93 3.92
CA VAL A 590 -6.52 -14.49 3.82
C VAL A 590 -7.29 -13.99 5.03
N LEU A 591 -8.37 -14.67 5.44
CA LEU A 591 -9.13 -14.28 6.62
C LEU A 591 -8.30 -14.35 7.90
N SER A 592 -7.35 -15.29 8.02
CA SER A 592 -6.47 -15.37 9.19
C SER A 592 -5.52 -14.19 9.32
N HIS A 593 -5.04 -13.64 8.19
CA HIS A 593 -4.25 -12.41 8.21
C HIS A 593 -5.09 -11.22 8.67
N TRP A 594 -6.33 -11.09 8.18
CA TRP A 594 -7.25 -10.06 8.67
C TRP A 594 -7.57 -10.25 10.15
N GLN A 595 -7.85 -11.48 10.59
CA GLN A 595 -8.15 -11.80 11.98
C GLN A 595 -7.02 -11.40 12.92
N ARG A 596 -5.75 -11.63 12.52
CA ARG A 596 -4.59 -11.19 13.31
C ARG A 596 -4.61 -9.67 13.56
N LEU A 597 -4.96 -8.88 12.56
CA LEU A 597 -5.03 -7.42 12.67
C LEU A 597 -6.25 -6.97 13.46
N THR A 598 -7.43 -7.57 13.23
CA THR A 598 -8.63 -7.25 14.01
C THR A 598 -8.48 -7.64 15.46
N ASP A 599 -7.82 -8.75 15.79
CA ASP A 599 -7.52 -9.13 17.17
C ASP A 599 -6.62 -8.10 17.87
N LEU A 600 -5.61 -7.57 17.17
CA LEU A 600 -4.79 -6.48 17.70
C LEU A 600 -5.62 -5.22 17.92
N VAL A 601 -6.44 -4.84 16.95
CA VAL A 601 -7.31 -3.67 17.03
C VAL A 601 -8.32 -3.80 18.17
N GLU A 602 -9.04 -4.91 18.28
CA GLU A 602 -10.16 -5.07 19.21
C GLU A 602 -9.71 -5.44 20.61
N ASN A 603 -8.69 -6.29 20.75
CA ASN A 603 -8.28 -6.83 22.06
C ASN A 603 -7.11 -6.06 22.69
N CYS A 604 -6.30 -5.34 21.90
CA CYS A 604 -5.14 -4.58 22.41
C CYS A 604 -5.33 -3.06 22.28
N LEU A 605 -5.53 -2.55 21.07
CA LEU A 605 -5.47 -1.12 20.79
C LEU A 605 -6.75 -0.37 21.18
N THR A 606 -7.92 -0.92 20.87
CA THR A 606 -9.21 -0.29 21.19
C THR A 606 -9.38 -0.08 22.69
N PRO A 607 -9.15 -1.08 23.57
CA PRO A 607 -9.24 -0.88 25.01
C PRO A 607 -8.25 0.17 25.53
N TYR A 608 -7.05 0.22 24.95
CA TYR A 608 -6.03 1.21 25.30
C TYR A 608 -6.49 2.64 24.95
N PHE A 609 -6.85 2.89 23.69
CA PHE A 609 -7.15 4.25 23.22
C PHE A 609 -8.52 4.77 23.65
N ARG A 610 -9.48 3.91 24.04
CA ARG A 610 -10.85 4.32 24.40
C ARG A 610 -10.90 5.38 25.50
N SER A 611 -9.91 5.41 26.39
CA SER A 611 -9.83 6.39 27.48
C SER A 611 -8.87 7.55 27.21
N THR A 612 -8.24 7.59 26.03
CA THR A 612 -7.24 8.59 25.67
C THR A 612 -7.83 9.73 24.84
N PRO A 613 -7.22 10.94 24.85
CA PRO A 613 -7.59 12.03 23.95
C PRO A 613 -7.44 11.71 22.45
N ASN A 614 -6.64 10.69 22.12
CA ASN A 614 -6.36 10.25 20.75
C ASN A 614 -7.33 9.18 20.24
N TRP A 615 -8.46 8.93 20.92
CA TRP A 615 -9.49 7.98 20.47
C TRP A 615 -9.92 8.21 19.01
N ASP A 616 -10.26 9.44 18.64
CA ASP A 616 -10.74 9.75 17.28
C ASP A 616 -9.64 9.55 16.23
N ALA A 617 -8.40 9.93 16.56
CA ALA A 617 -7.23 9.74 15.69
C ALA A 617 -6.93 8.25 15.47
N TYR A 618 -6.94 7.47 16.56
CA TYR A 618 -6.76 6.02 16.53
C TYR A 618 -7.84 5.36 15.68
N TYR A 619 -9.11 5.70 15.92
CA TYR A 619 -10.21 5.05 15.22
C TYR A 619 -10.13 5.30 13.71
N GLN A 620 -9.86 6.55 13.29
CA GLN A 620 -9.84 6.89 11.88
C GLN A 620 -8.58 6.43 11.12
N LEU A 621 -7.41 6.39 11.76
CA LEU A 621 -6.13 6.03 11.11
C LEU A 621 -5.80 4.52 11.20
N VAL A 622 -6.33 3.83 12.21
CA VAL A 622 -5.94 2.46 12.56
C VAL A 622 -7.13 1.52 12.56
N ALA A 623 -8.15 1.78 13.40
CA ALA A 623 -9.23 0.81 13.61
C ALA A 623 -10.15 0.68 12.40
N TYR A 624 -10.69 1.78 11.89
CA TYR A 624 -11.69 1.76 10.82
C TYR A 624 -11.18 1.13 9.51
N PRO A 625 -10.02 1.52 8.96
CA PRO A 625 -9.52 0.88 7.74
C PRO A 625 -9.33 -0.64 7.89
N THR A 626 -8.90 -1.09 9.07
CA THR A 626 -8.72 -2.51 9.39
C THR A 626 -10.05 -3.25 9.47
N LEU A 627 -10.98 -2.75 10.29
CA LEU A 627 -12.28 -3.39 10.53
C LEU A 627 -13.14 -3.41 9.26
N ALA A 628 -13.17 -2.32 8.49
CA ALA A 628 -13.96 -2.22 7.27
C ALA A 628 -13.42 -3.16 6.16
N SER A 629 -12.10 -3.21 5.98
CA SER A 629 -11.48 -4.09 4.98
C SER A 629 -11.60 -5.57 5.34
N ALA A 630 -11.46 -5.91 6.63
CA ALA A 630 -11.71 -7.25 7.13
C ALA A 630 -13.18 -7.65 6.88
N ASN A 631 -14.14 -6.81 7.29
CA ASN A 631 -15.57 -7.05 7.07
C ASN A 631 -15.90 -7.32 5.59
N LEU A 632 -15.32 -6.55 4.65
CA LEU A 632 -15.53 -6.74 3.22
C LEU A 632 -15.02 -8.11 2.73
N ASN A 633 -13.82 -8.52 3.18
CA ASN A 633 -13.26 -9.83 2.82
C ASN A 633 -14.11 -10.97 3.39
N HIS A 634 -14.54 -10.87 4.67
CA HIS A 634 -15.45 -11.83 5.27
C HIS A 634 -16.80 -11.90 4.53
N LEU A 635 -17.33 -10.75 4.08
CA LEU A 635 -18.58 -10.68 3.31
C LEU A 635 -18.47 -11.47 2.00
N TYR A 636 -17.41 -11.22 1.22
CA TYR A 636 -17.24 -11.89 -0.07
C TYR A 636 -16.90 -13.38 0.08
N VAL A 637 -16.12 -13.77 1.10
CA VAL A 637 -15.90 -15.19 1.42
C VAL A 637 -17.21 -15.86 1.84
N ALA A 638 -18.04 -15.22 2.67
CA ALA A 638 -19.36 -15.74 3.05
C ALA A 638 -20.27 -15.90 1.83
N ALA A 639 -20.26 -14.95 0.89
CA ALA A 639 -20.99 -15.07 -0.37
C ALA A 639 -20.45 -16.21 -1.26
N GLY A 640 -19.13 -16.41 -1.31
CA GLY A 640 -18.49 -17.54 -2.01
C GLY A 640 -18.89 -18.88 -1.41
N LYS A 641 -18.84 -19.02 -0.07
CA LYS A 641 -19.28 -20.21 0.66
C LYS A 641 -20.78 -20.45 0.50
N ASN A 642 -21.61 -19.42 0.51
CA ASN A 642 -23.04 -19.52 0.22
C ASN A 642 -23.29 -20.13 -1.16
N ASN A 643 -22.64 -19.60 -2.20
CA ASN A 643 -22.80 -20.09 -3.56
C ASN A 643 -22.35 -21.55 -3.68
N LEU A 644 -21.19 -21.91 -3.11
CA LEU A 644 -20.71 -23.29 -3.12
C LEU A 644 -21.67 -24.24 -2.38
N ALA A 645 -22.02 -23.92 -1.13
CA ALA A 645 -22.91 -24.73 -0.30
C ALA A 645 -24.29 -24.95 -0.95
N SER A 646 -24.80 -23.96 -1.67
CA SER A 646 -26.06 -24.09 -2.42
C SER A 646 -25.95 -25.12 -3.54
N THR A 647 -24.86 -25.11 -4.32
CA THR A 647 -24.62 -26.15 -5.35
C THR A 647 -24.44 -27.55 -4.76
N GLN A 648 -23.99 -27.62 -3.50
CA GLN A 648 -23.80 -28.85 -2.73
C GLN A 648 -25.07 -29.31 -2.01
N SER A 649 -26.19 -28.57 -2.15
CA SER A 649 -27.46 -28.84 -1.45
C SER A 649 -27.29 -28.98 0.06
N LYS A 650 -26.47 -28.11 0.66
CA LYS A 650 -26.26 -28.02 2.10
C LYS A 650 -27.15 -26.93 2.68
N ASN A 651 -27.78 -27.20 3.82
CA ASN A 651 -28.52 -26.19 4.58
C ASN A 651 -27.64 -25.01 4.98
N SER A 652 -26.33 -25.23 5.14
CA SER A 652 -25.34 -24.18 5.45
C SER A 652 -25.31 -23.02 4.46
N ALA A 653 -25.81 -23.21 3.23
CA ALA A 653 -26.03 -22.11 2.29
C ALA A 653 -26.85 -20.98 2.93
N ASN A 654 -27.92 -21.30 3.66
CA ASN A 654 -28.81 -20.30 4.26
C ASN A 654 -28.11 -19.52 5.39
N SER A 655 -27.27 -20.17 6.20
CA SER A 655 -26.48 -19.52 7.25
C SER A 655 -25.42 -18.59 6.66
N TRP A 656 -24.69 -19.03 5.63
CA TRP A 656 -23.74 -18.18 4.91
C TRP A 656 -24.42 -16.97 4.24
N ALA A 657 -25.63 -17.13 3.69
CA ALA A 657 -26.42 -16.02 3.16
C ALA A 657 -26.79 -15.00 4.25
N ASN A 658 -27.20 -15.49 5.42
CA ASN A 658 -27.51 -14.62 6.56
C ASN A 658 -26.27 -13.88 7.08
N LEU A 659 -25.11 -14.56 7.16
CA LEU A 659 -23.85 -13.93 7.53
C LEU A 659 -23.45 -12.82 6.55
N ALA A 660 -23.51 -13.08 5.23
CA ALA A 660 -23.21 -12.07 4.22
C ALA A 660 -24.14 -10.84 4.35
N ARG A 661 -25.43 -11.04 4.64
CA ARG A 661 -26.38 -9.94 4.91
C ARG A 661 -26.05 -9.16 6.19
N THR A 662 -25.59 -9.84 7.23
CA THR A 662 -25.16 -9.20 8.49
C THR A 662 -23.91 -8.35 8.26
N LEU A 663 -22.90 -8.88 7.58
CA LEU A 663 -21.65 -8.15 7.25
C LEU A 663 -21.91 -6.94 6.34
N PHE A 664 -22.87 -7.04 5.41
CA PHE A 664 -23.30 -5.90 4.60
C PHE A 664 -23.95 -4.77 5.43
N ARG A 665 -24.71 -5.12 6.48
CA ARG A 665 -25.25 -4.12 7.42
C ARG A 665 -24.16 -3.58 8.35
N HIS A 666 -23.21 -4.42 8.75
CA HIS A 666 -22.10 -4.01 9.59
C HIS A 666 -21.19 -2.99 8.89
N ASP A 667 -20.98 -3.12 7.58
CA ASP A 667 -20.28 -2.11 6.77
C ASP A 667 -20.90 -0.70 6.91
N GLN A 668 -22.23 -0.63 6.80
CA GLN A 668 -22.97 0.63 6.98
C GLN A 668 -22.82 1.17 8.42
N HIS A 669 -22.79 0.28 9.41
CA HIS A 669 -22.57 0.67 10.80
C HIS A 669 -21.17 1.24 11.03
N LEU A 670 -20.11 0.58 10.53
CA LEU A 670 -18.75 1.10 10.59
C LEU A 670 -18.64 2.47 9.91
N THR A 671 -19.26 2.62 8.73
CA THR A 671 -19.32 3.89 8.00
C THR A 671 -19.97 5.00 8.84
N GLN A 672 -21.07 4.70 9.53
CA GLN A 672 -21.73 5.63 10.43
C GLN A 672 -20.85 6.00 11.63
N GLN A 673 -20.18 5.03 12.26
CA GLN A 673 -19.26 5.29 13.37
C GLN A 673 -18.14 6.25 12.97
N TYR A 674 -17.58 6.11 11.76
CA TYR A 674 -16.59 7.05 11.24
C TYR A 674 -17.18 8.46 11.06
N HIS A 675 -18.40 8.57 10.53
CA HIS A 675 -19.05 9.86 10.31
C HIS A 675 -19.40 10.59 11.61
N GLU A 676 -19.54 9.88 12.73
CA GLU A 676 -19.86 10.44 14.06
C GLU A 676 -18.63 10.99 14.83
N LEU A 677 -17.42 10.63 14.42
CA LEU A 677 -16.16 11.05 15.05
C LEU A 677 -16.06 12.58 15.20
N SER A 678 -15.44 13.03 16.30
CA SER A 678 -15.22 14.45 16.59
C SER A 678 -16.50 15.30 16.47
N GLY A 679 -17.64 14.74 16.89
CA GLY A 679 -18.93 15.44 16.84
C GLY A 679 -19.47 15.64 15.42
N GLY A 680 -19.21 14.70 14.51
CA GLY A 680 -19.66 14.77 13.13
C GLY A 680 -18.70 15.46 12.16
N LYS A 681 -17.45 15.73 12.60
CA LYS A 681 -16.46 16.46 11.80
C LYS A 681 -16.19 15.79 10.45
N TRP A 682 -16.20 14.46 10.41
CA TRP A 682 -15.86 13.66 9.21
C TRP A 682 -17.08 13.05 8.50
N SER A 683 -18.27 13.60 8.74
CA SER A 683 -19.46 13.17 8.02
C SER A 683 -19.25 13.22 6.50
N HIS A 684 -19.69 12.17 5.81
CA HIS A 684 -19.51 11.91 4.37
C HIS A 684 -18.15 11.38 3.89
N MET A 685 -17.06 11.47 4.67
CA MET A 685 -15.74 11.03 4.19
C MET A 685 -15.68 9.54 3.80
N MET A 686 -16.53 8.71 4.40
CA MET A 686 -16.69 7.29 4.04
C MET A 686 -17.95 6.99 3.21
N SER A 687 -18.39 7.93 2.37
CA SER A 687 -19.63 7.77 1.56
C SER A 687 -19.42 7.15 0.18
N GLN A 688 -18.18 6.83 -0.19
CA GLN A 688 -17.83 6.22 -1.47
C GLN A 688 -18.43 4.81 -1.59
N PRO A 689 -19.28 4.54 -2.61
CA PRO A 689 -19.73 3.19 -2.90
C PRO A 689 -18.56 2.29 -3.34
N HIS A 690 -18.47 1.10 -2.76
CA HIS A 690 -17.35 0.18 -2.93
C HIS A 690 -17.78 -1.29 -3.09
N MET A 691 -19.09 -1.60 -3.07
CA MET A 691 -19.62 -2.95 -3.29
C MET A 691 -20.54 -3.03 -4.51
N GLY A 692 -20.26 -3.97 -5.42
CA GLY A 692 -21.14 -4.28 -6.55
C GLY A 692 -20.77 -3.65 -7.89
N SER A 693 -19.51 -3.23 -8.05
CA SER A 693 -18.95 -2.66 -9.28
C SER A 693 -19.12 -3.59 -10.49
N GLN A 694 -19.83 -3.16 -11.54
CA GLN A 694 -20.11 -3.98 -12.74
C GLN A 694 -19.06 -3.83 -13.86
N TYR A 695 -18.38 -2.69 -13.90
CA TYR A 695 -17.34 -2.34 -14.87
C TYR A 695 -16.32 -1.45 -14.17
N TRP A 696 -15.42 -0.79 -14.91
CA TRP A 696 -14.33 -0.01 -14.31
C TRP A 696 -14.78 1.03 -13.26
N GLN A 697 -15.98 1.61 -13.38
CA GLN A 697 -16.46 2.64 -12.47
C GLN A 697 -17.15 2.10 -11.21
N GLN A 698 -17.23 2.95 -10.16
CA GLN A 698 -18.02 2.65 -8.96
C GLN A 698 -19.51 2.42 -9.26
N PRO A 699 -20.22 1.62 -8.44
CA PRO A 699 -21.67 1.56 -8.46
C PRO A 699 -22.26 2.85 -7.87
N MET A 700 -23.53 3.14 -8.17
CA MET A 700 -24.19 4.36 -7.65
C MET A 700 -24.62 4.21 -6.17
N ARG A 701 -24.52 3.00 -5.62
CA ARG A 701 -24.79 2.64 -4.22
C ARG A 701 -24.18 1.26 -3.94
N ASN A 702 -23.84 0.98 -2.68
CA ASN A 702 -23.42 -0.36 -2.28
C ASN A 702 -24.54 -1.37 -2.57
N ALA A 703 -24.16 -2.50 -3.19
CA ALA A 703 -25.05 -3.61 -3.49
C ALA A 703 -24.42 -4.92 -3.01
N LEU A 704 -25.17 -5.66 -2.19
CA LEU A 704 -24.81 -7.01 -1.77
C LEU A 704 -24.77 -7.93 -3.01
N PRO A 705 -23.76 -8.81 -3.15
CA PRO A 705 -23.71 -9.78 -4.23
C PRO A 705 -24.92 -10.74 -4.19
N PRO A 706 -25.27 -11.40 -5.32
CA PRO A 706 -26.31 -12.41 -5.34
C PRO A 706 -26.05 -13.51 -4.30
N LEU A 707 -27.09 -13.85 -3.54
CA LEU A 707 -27.09 -14.94 -2.57
C LEU A 707 -28.10 -15.99 -2.96
N SER A 708 -27.78 -17.25 -2.66
CA SER A 708 -28.64 -18.39 -2.90
C SER A 708 -29.25 -18.89 -1.59
N TYR A 709 -30.49 -19.37 -1.63
CA TYR A 709 -31.13 -20.06 -0.50
C TYR A 709 -31.56 -21.46 -0.94
N VAL A 710 -31.37 -22.43 -0.08
CA VAL A 710 -31.88 -23.81 -0.28
C VAL A 710 -33.18 -23.99 0.49
N GLU A 711 -34.10 -24.76 -0.06
CA GLU A 711 -35.38 -25.06 0.57
C GLU A 711 -35.19 -26.06 1.72
N VAL A 712 -35.73 -25.75 2.89
CA VAL A 712 -35.66 -26.59 4.11
C VAL A 712 -37.10 -26.70 4.63
N GLN A 713 -37.89 -27.63 4.08
CA GLN A 713 -39.32 -27.78 4.42
C GLN A 713 -39.61 -29.02 5.26
N GLY A 714 -40.46 -28.78 6.26
CA GLY A 714 -41.14 -29.67 7.23
C GLY A 714 -41.97 -30.83 6.68
N GLU A 715 -41.63 -31.40 5.53
CA GLU A 715 -42.44 -32.42 4.88
C GLU A 715 -42.05 -33.84 5.30
N MET A 716 -43.04 -34.71 5.50
CA MET A 716 -42.81 -36.13 5.83
C MET A 716 -41.96 -36.85 4.79
N TRP A 717 -42.02 -36.38 3.54
CA TRP A 717 -41.12 -36.77 2.45
C TRP A 717 -40.40 -35.50 1.98
N PRO A 718 -39.11 -35.34 2.28
CA PRO A 718 -38.37 -34.14 1.92
C PRO A 718 -38.32 -34.02 0.39
N ASN A 719 -38.44 -32.79 -0.09
CA ASN A 719 -38.37 -32.44 -1.52
C ASN A 719 -36.92 -32.49 -2.03
N THR A 720 -36.25 -33.63 -1.84
CA THR A 720 -34.86 -33.89 -2.23
C THR A 720 -34.78 -35.03 -3.24
N ALA A 721 -33.77 -35.01 -4.11
CA ALA A 721 -33.48 -36.09 -5.04
C ALA A 721 -32.67 -37.24 -4.40
N LEU A 722 -32.35 -37.16 -3.10
CA LEU A 722 -31.45 -38.07 -2.39
C LEU A 722 -32.06 -38.59 -1.09
N GLY A 723 -31.89 -39.88 -0.81
CA GLY A 723 -32.43 -40.54 0.37
C GLY A 723 -31.55 -40.39 1.62
N SER A 724 -30.86 -39.26 1.79
CA SER A 724 -30.01 -38.99 2.95
C SER A 724 -30.01 -37.50 3.26
N ASN A 725 -30.12 -37.17 4.54
CA ASN A 725 -30.01 -35.80 5.02
C ASN A 725 -28.58 -35.41 5.42
N LEU A 726 -27.60 -36.30 5.22
CA LEU A 726 -26.19 -36.01 5.41
C LEU A 726 -25.59 -35.44 4.12
N ARG A 727 -24.76 -34.40 4.24
CA ARG A 727 -23.92 -33.87 3.15
C ARG A 727 -22.48 -33.81 3.58
N VAL A 728 -21.59 -34.42 2.82
CA VAL A 728 -20.15 -34.49 3.05
C VAL A 728 -19.42 -33.88 1.86
N SER A 729 -18.54 -32.93 2.06
CA SER A 729 -17.59 -32.47 1.03
C SER A 729 -16.16 -32.54 1.55
N VAL A 730 -15.18 -32.42 0.66
CA VAL A 730 -13.76 -32.53 0.98
C VAL A 730 -12.99 -31.35 0.38
N ASP A 731 -11.85 -30.99 0.98
CA ASP A 731 -10.96 -29.97 0.40
C ASP A 731 -10.56 -30.32 -1.05
N ALA A 732 -10.29 -29.29 -1.85
CA ALA A 732 -9.96 -29.38 -3.29
C ALA A 732 -11.04 -30.02 -4.18
N SER A 733 -12.29 -30.11 -3.71
CA SER A 733 -13.44 -30.51 -4.51
C SER A 733 -14.63 -29.56 -4.33
N MET A 734 -15.33 -29.30 -5.43
CA MET A 734 -16.63 -28.61 -5.40
C MET A 734 -17.80 -29.57 -5.17
N GLY A 735 -17.57 -30.89 -5.20
CA GLY A 735 -18.60 -31.93 -5.03
C GLY A 735 -19.11 -32.08 -3.60
N ALA A 736 -20.26 -32.75 -3.46
CA ALA A 736 -20.79 -33.19 -2.17
C ALA A 736 -21.39 -34.59 -2.29
N TRP A 737 -21.22 -35.38 -1.24
CA TRP A 737 -21.61 -36.78 -1.13
C TRP A 737 -22.64 -36.98 0.00
N PRO A 738 -23.59 -37.91 -0.14
CA PRO A 738 -23.95 -38.60 -1.37
C PRO A 738 -24.48 -37.62 -2.43
N GLY A 739 -24.13 -37.85 -3.68
CA GLY A 739 -24.43 -36.96 -4.80
C GLY A 739 -23.59 -37.29 -6.03
N ASP A 740 -24.16 -37.01 -7.18
CA ASP A 740 -23.60 -37.31 -8.49
C ASP A 740 -23.61 -36.05 -9.34
N ASN A 741 -22.45 -35.43 -9.50
CA ASN A 741 -22.24 -34.32 -10.43
C ASN A 741 -20.79 -34.32 -10.97
N GLN A 742 -20.52 -33.45 -11.93
CA GLN A 742 -19.20 -33.32 -12.59
C GLN A 742 -18.03 -33.02 -11.63
N TYR A 743 -18.30 -32.57 -10.41
CA TYR A 743 -17.30 -32.30 -9.38
C TYR A 743 -17.11 -33.46 -8.39
N ASN A 744 -18.03 -34.43 -8.37
CA ASN A 744 -17.86 -35.69 -7.65
C ASN A 744 -16.98 -36.67 -8.43
N CYS A 745 -17.17 -36.75 -9.76
CA CYS A 745 -16.36 -37.57 -10.66
C CYS A 745 -16.54 -37.12 -12.13
N GLN A 746 -15.64 -37.57 -13.01
CA GLN A 746 -15.64 -37.18 -14.44
C GLN A 746 -16.93 -37.57 -15.18
N ASP A 747 -17.50 -38.73 -14.86
CA ASP A 747 -18.73 -39.21 -15.50
C ASP A 747 -19.98 -38.46 -15.02
N GLY A 748 -19.92 -37.87 -13.84
CA GLY A 748 -21.03 -37.12 -13.23
C GLY A 748 -22.21 -37.96 -12.75
N TYR A 749 -22.11 -39.29 -12.75
CA TYR A 749 -23.09 -40.24 -12.22
C TYR A 749 -22.40 -41.51 -11.71
N ASN A 750 -23.01 -42.22 -10.74
CA ASN A 750 -22.42 -43.36 -10.04
C ASN A 750 -21.01 -43.05 -9.48
N CYS A 751 -20.83 -41.84 -8.95
CA CYS A 751 -19.53 -41.39 -8.49
C CYS A 751 -19.09 -42.17 -7.24
N PRO A 752 -17.81 -42.56 -7.14
CA PRO A 752 -17.27 -43.21 -5.95
C PRO A 752 -17.21 -42.22 -4.78
N ASP A 753 -16.98 -42.78 -3.60
CA ASP A 753 -16.64 -42.01 -2.41
C ASP A 753 -15.41 -41.11 -2.64
N PRO A 754 -15.33 -39.95 -1.97
CA PRO A 754 -14.29 -38.96 -2.23
C PRO A 754 -12.92 -39.41 -1.73
N SER A 755 -11.89 -38.97 -2.46
CA SER A 755 -10.49 -39.04 -2.01
C SER A 755 -9.93 -37.63 -1.88
N LEU A 756 -9.24 -37.37 -0.77
CA LEU A 756 -8.47 -36.15 -0.58
C LEU A 756 -7.19 -36.19 -1.41
N MET A 757 -6.67 -35.01 -1.78
CA MET A 757 -5.35 -34.92 -2.40
C MET A 757 -4.29 -35.57 -1.51
N THR A 758 -3.41 -36.36 -2.14
CA THR A 758 -2.28 -37.01 -1.46
C THR A 758 -1.50 -35.98 -0.64
N LEU A 759 -1.09 -36.37 0.55
CA LEU A 759 -0.35 -35.51 1.47
C LEU A 759 1.05 -36.07 1.71
N ASN A 760 2.08 -35.26 1.55
CA ASN A 760 3.44 -35.59 1.98
C ASN A 760 3.90 -34.61 3.08
N ARG A 761 5.00 -34.93 3.78
CA ARG A 761 5.55 -34.12 4.88
C ARG A 761 5.96 -32.71 4.47
N TYR A 762 6.17 -32.52 3.18
CA TYR A 762 6.73 -31.32 2.58
C TYR A 762 5.71 -30.44 1.86
N ASP A 763 4.45 -30.87 1.72
CA ASP A 763 3.40 -30.02 1.19
C ASP A 763 3.25 -28.77 2.07
N GLY A 764 3.13 -27.60 1.44
CA GLY A 764 3.00 -26.32 2.14
C GLY A 764 1.83 -26.30 3.13
N ASN A 765 0.78 -27.05 2.82
CA ASN A 765 -0.37 -27.25 3.68
C ASN A 765 -0.52 -28.71 4.14
N GLN A 766 -0.37 -28.92 5.45
CA GLN A 766 -0.46 -30.22 6.09
C GLN A 766 -1.88 -30.61 6.56
N ASN A 767 -2.84 -29.69 6.46
CA ASN A 767 -4.21 -29.96 6.88
C ASN A 767 -5.03 -30.53 5.71
N ARG A 768 -6.00 -31.37 6.04
CA ARG A 768 -7.04 -31.83 5.12
C ARG A 768 -8.36 -31.82 5.87
N ARG A 769 -9.43 -31.33 5.26
CA ARG A 769 -10.73 -31.18 5.90
C ARG A 769 -11.81 -31.93 5.15
N ILE A 770 -12.74 -32.44 5.94
CA ILE A 770 -14.02 -32.95 5.52
C ILE A 770 -15.08 -32.01 6.12
N TRP A 771 -16.09 -31.65 5.36
CA TRP A 771 -17.15 -30.75 5.79
C TRP A 771 -18.47 -31.50 5.82
N VAL A 772 -19.14 -31.48 6.97
CA VAL A 772 -20.38 -32.22 7.20
C VAL A 772 -21.52 -31.25 7.51
N SER A 773 -22.61 -31.34 6.76
CA SER A 773 -23.80 -30.50 6.95
C SER A 773 -25.08 -31.31 6.73
N ALA A 774 -26.22 -30.75 7.15
CA ALA A 774 -27.53 -31.29 6.83
C ALA A 774 -27.95 -30.91 5.41
N GLY A 775 -28.72 -31.79 4.76
CA GLY A 775 -29.30 -31.57 3.42
C GLY A 775 -30.82 -31.47 3.40
N ASP A 776 -31.48 -31.61 4.55
CA ASP A 776 -32.92 -31.39 4.75
C ASP A 776 -33.21 -30.87 6.16
N ASP A 777 -34.49 -30.76 6.52
CA ASP A 777 -34.97 -30.20 7.78
C ASP A 777 -34.97 -31.17 8.97
N ASN A 778 -34.69 -32.47 8.76
CA ASN A 778 -34.73 -33.47 9.81
C ASN A 778 -33.54 -33.36 10.77
N PRO A 779 -33.69 -33.75 12.05
CA PRO A 779 -32.56 -33.97 12.93
C PRO A 779 -31.54 -34.92 12.26
N PHE A 780 -30.28 -34.51 12.25
CA PHE A 780 -29.21 -35.32 11.67
C PHE A 780 -28.15 -35.59 12.73
N SER A 781 -27.65 -36.82 12.75
CA SER A 781 -26.57 -37.26 13.61
C SER A 781 -25.55 -38.01 12.79
N PHE A 782 -24.28 -37.90 13.17
CA PHE A 782 -23.21 -38.62 12.50
C PHE A 782 -22.07 -38.96 13.44
N THR A 783 -21.22 -39.89 13.01
CA THR A 783 -19.93 -40.17 13.62
C THR A 783 -18.83 -39.92 12.58
N ALA A 784 -17.66 -39.47 13.04
CA ALA A 784 -16.46 -39.32 12.22
C ALA A 784 -15.33 -40.12 12.88
N THR A 785 -14.91 -41.23 12.26
CA THR A 785 -13.90 -42.13 12.83
C THR A 785 -12.89 -42.55 11.77
N SER A 786 -11.64 -42.83 12.17
CA SER A 786 -10.62 -43.34 11.26
C SER A 786 -10.23 -44.79 11.59
N ASN A 787 -9.89 -45.58 10.56
CA ASN A 787 -9.26 -46.90 10.75
C ASN A 787 -7.75 -46.83 10.99
N ALA A 788 -7.12 -45.66 10.81
CA ALA A 788 -5.68 -45.50 10.87
C ALA A 788 -5.26 -44.83 12.18
N THR A 789 -4.31 -45.43 12.89
CA THR A 789 -3.80 -44.87 14.17
C THR A 789 -2.98 -43.59 13.97
N TRP A 790 -2.40 -43.43 12.78
CA TRP A 790 -1.61 -42.27 12.38
C TRP A 790 -2.47 -41.09 11.90
N LEU A 791 -3.77 -41.29 11.67
CA LEU A 791 -4.68 -40.25 11.19
C LEU A 791 -5.58 -39.77 12.33
N LYS A 792 -5.32 -38.57 12.84
CA LYS A 792 -6.13 -37.94 13.87
C LYS A 792 -7.30 -37.17 13.25
N VAL A 793 -8.45 -37.26 13.90
CA VAL A 793 -9.70 -36.65 13.48
C VAL A 793 -10.19 -35.72 14.58
N ASP A 794 -10.18 -34.43 14.29
CA ASP A 794 -10.68 -33.35 15.15
C ASP A 794 -11.90 -32.68 14.49
N HIS A 795 -12.69 -31.92 15.26
CA HIS A 795 -13.92 -31.31 14.75
C HIS A 795 -14.22 -29.96 15.40
N ARG A 796 -14.89 -29.08 14.64
CA ARG A 796 -15.45 -27.81 15.12
C ARG A 796 -16.66 -27.36 14.30
N LEU A 797 -17.46 -26.43 14.83
CA LEU A 797 -18.52 -25.75 14.09
C LEU A 797 -17.94 -24.55 13.33
N ALA A 798 -18.02 -24.57 12.01
CA ALA A 798 -17.34 -23.58 11.16
C ALA A 798 -18.10 -22.25 11.02
N THR A 799 -19.42 -22.28 11.08
CA THR A 799 -20.30 -21.11 10.91
C THR A 799 -20.40 -20.26 12.17
N LEU A 800 -20.39 -20.87 13.37
CA LEU A 800 -20.44 -20.16 14.65
C LEU A 800 -19.16 -19.38 14.98
N ASP A 801 -17.98 -19.94 14.67
CA ASP A 801 -16.70 -19.24 14.83
C ASP A 801 -16.61 -18.00 13.89
N SER A 802 -17.33 -18.03 12.76
CA SER A 802 -17.43 -16.90 11.83
C SER A 802 -18.35 -15.77 12.34
N ILE A 803 -19.18 -16.03 13.36
CA ILE A 803 -20.12 -15.06 13.96
C ILE A 803 -19.55 -14.47 15.26
N THR A 804 -18.79 -15.26 16.04
CA THR A 804 -18.18 -14.81 17.31
C THR A 804 -17.15 -13.70 17.15
N THR A 805 -16.62 -13.49 15.95
CA THR A 805 -15.67 -12.42 15.61
C THR A 805 -16.32 -11.07 15.32
N PHE A 806 -17.65 -10.97 15.23
CA PHE A 806 -18.35 -9.72 14.83
C PHE A 806 -19.39 -9.21 15.84
N SER A 807 -19.54 -9.88 16.99
CA SER A 807 -20.48 -9.46 18.03
C SER A 807 -19.80 -8.52 19.05
N SER A 808 -19.69 -7.23 18.71
CA SER A 808 -19.34 -6.17 19.69
C SER A 808 -20.57 -5.52 20.33
N ASP A 809 -21.79 -5.95 19.99
CA ASP A 809 -23.02 -5.47 20.61
C ASP A 809 -23.44 -6.32 21.82
N SER A 810 -22.60 -6.32 22.86
CA SER A 810 -23.13 -6.45 24.22
C SER A 810 -22.18 -5.83 25.25
N VAL A 811 -22.66 -4.78 25.90
CA VAL A 811 -22.26 -4.44 27.26
C VAL A 811 -22.64 -5.63 28.15
N ASN A 812 -21.65 -6.16 28.87
CA ASN A 812 -21.70 -7.21 29.90
C ASN A 812 -21.71 -8.68 29.45
N ASN A 813 -20.57 -9.33 29.74
CA ASN A 813 -20.38 -10.76 30.02
C ASN A 813 -20.08 -11.69 28.80
N PRO A 814 -18.79 -11.95 28.48
CA PRO A 814 -18.38 -12.81 27.35
C PRO A 814 -18.71 -14.31 27.51
N GLY A 815 -19.10 -14.74 28.71
CA GLY A 815 -19.27 -16.17 29.03
C GLY A 815 -20.60 -16.81 28.65
N ASN A 816 -21.61 -16.04 28.21
CA ASN A 816 -22.98 -16.56 28.00
C ASN A 816 -23.48 -16.53 26.55
N MET A 817 -22.86 -15.78 25.63
CA MET A 817 -23.40 -15.62 24.28
C MET A 817 -23.24 -16.88 23.39
N GLN A 818 -22.22 -17.70 23.65
CA GLN A 818 -21.99 -18.98 22.97
C GLN A 818 -23.09 -20.03 23.26
N ARG A 819 -23.89 -19.82 24.32
CA ARG A 819 -25.02 -20.69 24.72
C ARG A 819 -26.40 -20.14 24.37
N ASP A 820 -26.56 -18.83 24.24
CA ASP A 820 -27.88 -18.21 24.00
C ASP A 820 -28.32 -18.27 22.52
N LEU A 821 -27.39 -18.32 21.54
CA LEU A 821 -27.74 -18.51 20.12
C LEU A 821 -28.21 -19.94 19.78
N LEU A 822 -27.84 -20.93 20.61
CA LEU A 822 -28.30 -22.32 20.49
C LEU A 822 -29.61 -22.61 21.25
N ARG A 823 -30.29 -21.58 21.80
CA ARG A 823 -31.48 -21.77 22.66
C ARG A 823 -32.70 -20.91 22.35
N ASN A 824 -32.75 -20.21 21.21
CA ASN A 824 -34.01 -19.61 20.76
C ASN A 824 -34.80 -20.61 19.89
N ALA A 825 -35.84 -21.17 20.52
CA ALA A 825 -36.80 -22.16 20.04
C ALA A 825 -36.25 -23.61 19.96
N GLY A 826 -36.90 -24.53 20.69
CA GLY A 826 -36.54 -25.93 20.97
C GLY A 826 -36.24 -26.91 19.81
N GLU A 827 -35.77 -26.45 18.65
CA GLU A 827 -35.50 -27.25 17.45
C GLU A 827 -34.05 -27.16 16.93
N ARG A 828 -33.30 -26.07 17.17
CA ARG A 828 -31.89 -25.93 16.75
C ARG A 828 -30.91 -26.10 17.91
N PHE A 829 -30.22 -27.24 17.95
CA PHE A 829 -29.11 -27.49 18.86
C PHE A 829 -28.05 -28.36 18.16
N PHE A 830 -26.83 -28.39 18.70
CA PHE A 830 -25.77 -29.30 18.29
C PHE A 830 -25.05 -29.82 19.54
N GLU A 831 -25.04 -31.13 19.74
CA GLU A 831 -24.46 -31.78 20.91
C GLU A 831 -23.52 -32.92 20.49
N ARG A 832 -22.43 -33.08 21.25
CA ARG A 832 -21.56 -34.26 21.16
C ARG A 832 -21.96 -35.24 22.24
N ASN A 833 -22.40 -36.41 21.84
CA ASN A 833 -22.82 -37.48 22.73
C ASN A 833 -21.63 -38.17 23.39
N SER A 834 -21.90 -38.92 24.47
CA SER A 834 -20.89 -39.69 25.20
C SER A 834 -20.25 -40.81 24.38
N ASP A 835 -20.93 -41.29 23.34
CA ASP A 835 -20.44 -42.26 22.36
C ASP A 835 -19.63 -41.61 21.22
N GLN A 836 -19.30 -40.32 21.35
CA GLN A 836 -18.58 -39.49 20.37
C GLN A 836 -19.37 -39.17 19.08
N SER A 837 -20.63 -39.58 18.96
CA SER A 837 -21.49 -39.12 17.87
C SER A 837 -21.88 -37.65 18.05
N PHE A 838 -22.11 -36.97 16.93
CA PHE A 838 -22.71 -35.64 16.89
C PHE A 838 -24.18 -35.78 16.61
N TYR A 839 -24.98 -34.96 17.28
CA TYR A 839 -26.41 -34.88 17.06
C TYR A 839 -26.84 -33.43 16.96
N ALA A 840 -27.50 -33.09 15.87
CA ALA A 840 -28.14 -31.81 15.69
C ALA A 840 -29.65 -31.97 15.58
N GLY A 841 -30.37 -30.98 16.12
CA GLY A 841 -31.81 -30.87 15.95
C GLY A 841 -32.22 -30.58 14.50
N GLY A 842 -33.53 -30.54 14.25
CA GLY A 842 -34.07 -30.21 12.93
C GLY A 842 -33.73 -28.79 12.50
N ASN A 843 -33.80 -28.52 11.19
CA ASN A 843 -33.45 -27.24 10.58
C ASN A 843 -32.02 -26.75 10.89
N PHE A 844 -31.09 -27.65 11.17
CA PHE A 844 -29.68 -27.32 11.35
C PHE A 844 -29.11 -26.79 10.02
N ASP A 845 -28.63 -25.55 10.04
CA ASP A 845 -28.06 -24.84 8.89
C ASP A 845 -26.61 -24.41 9.14
N ASP A 846 -25.92 -25.08 10.04
CA ASP A 846 -24.49 -24.90 10.26
C ASP A 846 -23.69 -25.99 9.53
N GLU A 847 -22.37 -25.88 9.59
CA GLU A 847 -21.44 -26.84 8.99
C GLU A 847 -20.38 -27.27 10.02
N VAL A 848 -20.16 -28.58 10.12
CA VAL A 848 -19.14 -29.18 10.97
C VAL A 848 -17.90 -29.42 10.13
N GLU A 849 -16.81 -28.76 10.48
CA GLU A 849 -15.49 -29.05 9.95
C GLU A 849 -14.91 -30.24 10.71
N VAL A 850 -14.52 -31.28 9.98
CA VAL A 850 -13.76 -32.43 10.46
C VAL A 850 -12.34 -32.27 9.93
N ASN A 851 -11.44 -31.80 10.80
CA ASN A 851 -10.04 -31.57 10.45
C ASN A 851 -9.22 -32.86 10.65
N LEU A 852 -8.40 -33.17 9.65
CA LEU A 852 -7.54 -34.35 9.63
C LEU A 852 -6.09 -33.92 9.80
N SER A 853 -5.39 -34.54 10.75
CA SER A 853 -3.95 -34.34 10.96
C SER A 853 -3.20 -35.67 10.95
N VAL A 854 -2.04 -35.67 10.30
CA VAL A 854 -1.18 -36.85 10.17
C VAL A 854 -0.13 -36.84 11.28
N ASP A 855 -0.13 -37.89 12.09
CA ASP A 855 0.96 -38.18 13.03
C ASP A 855 2.08 -38.91 12.29
N TRP A 856 2.96 -38.11 11.70
CA TRP A 856 4.10 -38.58 10.94
C TRP A 856 5.08 -39.47 11.74
N SER A 857 5.03 -39.47 13.08
CA SER A 857 5.90 -40.31 13.91
C SER A 857 5.50 -41.79 13.90
N GLN A 858 4.26 -42.10 13.53
CA GLN A 858 3.73 -43.46 13.44
C GLN A 858 3.94 -44.12 12.08
N LEU A 859 4.48 -43.37 11.11
CA LEU A 859 4.77 -43.86 9.77
C LEU A 859 6.27 -44.15 9.64
N ALA A 860 6.60 -45.31 9.07
CA ALA A 860 7.99 -45.67 8.80
C ALA A 860 8.59 -44.68 7.79
N SER A 861 9.71 -44.04 8.17
CA SER A 861 10.45 -43.18 7.26
C SER A 861 11.05 -44.02 6.13
N THR A 862 10.80 -43.60 4.91
CA THR A 862 11.38 -44.16 3.68
C THR A 862 12.10 -43.05 2.94
N SER A 863 13.08 -43.39 2.10
CA SER A 863 13.80 -42.38 1.32
C SER A 863 12.90 -41.82 0.22
N CYS A 864 12.85 -40.49 0.05
CA CYS A 864 12.16 -39.89 -1.11
C CYS A 864 12.82 -40.24 -2.46
N ALA A 865 14.05 -40.78 -2.45
CA ALA A 865 14.71 -41.30 -3.65
C ALA A 865 14.31 -42.76 -3.99
N ASP A 866 13.62 -43.45 -3.08
CA ASP A 866 13.17 -44.82 -3.32
C ASP A 866 11.86 -44.81 -4.13
N ALA A 867 11.95 -45.21 -5.40
CA ALA A 867 10.80 -45.30 -6.28
C ALA A 867 9.81 -46.39 -5.84
N GLU A 868 10.29 -47.46 -5.19
CA GLU A 868 9.49 -48.63 -4.78
C GLU A 868 8.77 -48.41 -3.44
N ARG A 869 8.88 -47.22 -2.83
CA ARG A 869 8.24 -46.93 -1.56
C ARG A 869 6.71 -47.01 -1.66
N ASN A 870 6.08 -47.51 -0.61
CA ASN A 870 4.63 -47.67 -0.55
C ASN A 870 3.96 -46.40 -0.01
N MET A 871 2.97 -45.90 -0.76
CA MET A 871 2.02 -44.93 -0.24
C MET A 871 1.14 -45.59 0.83
N VAL A 872 0.75 -44.84 1.85
CA VAL A 872 -0.09 -45.34 2.95
C VAL A 872 -1.45 -44.65 2.88
N SER A 873 -2.54 -45.40 2.89
CA SER A 873 -3.90 -44.83 2.85
C SER A 873 -4.63 -45.09 4.15
N GLY A 874 -5.29 -44.06 4.66
CA GLY A 874 -6.19 -44.10 5.80
C GLY A 874 -7.60 -43.75 5.35
N MET A 875 -8.60 -44.40 5.94
CA MET A 875 -10.01 -44.11 5.68
C MET A 875 -10.60 -43.37 6.88
N VAL A 876 -11.45 -42.38 6.58
CA VAL A 876 -12.29 -41.69 7.54
C VAL A 876 -13.75 -41.99 7.18
N TYR A 877 -14.46 -42.62 8.10
CA TYR A 877 -15.86 -42.99 7.93
C TYR A 877 -16.74 -41.90 8.52
N ILE A 878 -17.54 -41.25 7.67
CA ILE A 878 -18.62 -40.36 8.07
C ILE A 878 -19.93 -41.14 7.95
N ASN A 879 -20.43 -41.65 9.08
CA ASN A 879 -21.64 -42.48 9.10
C ASN A 879 -22.78 -41.71 9.72
N THR A 880 -23.92 -41.60 9.02
CA THR A 880 -25.15 -41.09 9.62
C THR A 880 -25.67 -42.10 10.65
N THR A 881 -26.12 -41.58 11.78
CA THR A 881 -26.85 -42.36 12.80
C THR A 881 -28.31 -41.90 12.92
N SER A 882 -28.78 -41.08 11.96
CA SER A 882 -30.13 -40.53 12.00
C SER A 882 -31.16 -41.59 11.63
N MET A 883 -32.26 -41.65 12.40
CA MET A 883 -33.42 -42.49 12.09
C MET A 883 -34.15 -42.03 10.81
N ALA A 884 -33.96 -40.79 10.35
CA ALA A 884 -34.54 -40.28 9.11
C ALA A 884 -34.03 -41.05 7.89
N ALA A 885 -32.78 -41.54 7.93
CA ALA A 885 -32.20 -42.33 6.84
C ALA A 885 -32.96 -43.64 6.56
N GLU A 886 -33.64 -44.22 7.55
CA GLU A 886 -34.44 -45.44 7.40
C GLU A 886 -35.82 -45.17 6.75
N GLN A 887 -36.22 -43.90 6.59
CA GLN A 887 -37.54 -43.51 6.07
C GLN A 887 -37.59 -43.37 4.54
N TYR A 888 -36.44 -43.22 3.86
CA TYR A 888 -36.36 -42.98 2.40
C TYR A 888 -36.37 -44.26 1.54
N VAL A 889 -37.37 -45.12 1.76
CA VAL A 889 -37.50 -46.39 1.04
C VAL A 889 -37.72 -46.16 -0.47
N GLY A 890 -36.78 -46.62 -1.31
CA GLY A 890 -36.85 -46.53 -2.78
C GLY A 890 -36.01 -45.41 -3.42
N MET A 891 -35.31 -44.59 -2.63
CA MET A 891 -34.31 -43.64 -3.09
C MET A 891 -32.89 -44.18 -2.84
N SER A 892 -31.90 -43.74 -3.63
CA SER A 892 -30.50 -44.03 -3.32
C SER A 892 -30.12 -43.33 -2.01
N ALA A 893 -29.95 -44.11 -0.95
CA ALA A 893 -29.79 -43.66 0.43
C ALA A 893 -28.44 -44.16 0.99
N LEU A 894 -27.34 -43.65 0.43
CA LEU A 894 -26.03 -43.91 1.02
C LEU A 894 -25.95 -43.16 2.35
N THR A 895 -25.95 -43.93 3.43
CA THR A 895 -25.90 -43.46 4.82
C THR A 895 -24.47 -43.20 5.31
N ASN A 896 -23.48 -43.68 4.56
CA ASN A 896 -22.08 -43.63 4.93
C ASN A 896 -21.27 -43.06 3.77
N VAL A 897 -20.35 -42.15 4.08
CA VAL A 897 -19.35 -41.64 3.13
C VAL A 897 -17.97 -41.99 3.67
N THR A 898 -17.19 -42.72 2.89
CA THR A 898 -15.82 -43.11 3.26
C THR A 898 -14.80 -42.20 2.57
N VAL A 899 -14.21 -41.27 3.30
CA VAL A 899 -13.18 -40.39 2.74
C VAL A 899 -11.81 -41.07 2.82
N THR A 900 -11.12 -41.19 1.69
CA THR A 900 -9.74 -41.72 1.66
C THR A 900 -8.71 -40.60 1.69
N LEU A 901 -7.74 -40.68 2.60
CA LEU A 901 -6.52 -39.87 2.57
C LEU A 901 -5.32 -40.77 2.31
N THR A 902 -4.63 -40.52 1.20
CA THR A 902 -3.35 -41.16 0.89
C THR A 902 -2.21 -40.25 1.32
N VAL A 903 -1.18 -40.81 1.95
CA VAL A 903 0.02 -40.10 2.36
C VAL A 903 1.28 -40.73 1.77
N ASP A 904 2.23 -39.87 1.41
CA ASP A 904 3.59 -40.28 1.06
C ASP A 904 4.49 -40.13 2.30
N PRO A 905 4.93 -41.25 2.91
CA PRO A 905 5.69 -41.21 4.16
C PRO A 905 7.17 -40.81 3.97
N CYS A 906 7.58 -40.48 2.74
CA CYS A 906 8.99 -40.26 2.43
C CYS A 906 9.61 -39.10 3.22
N THR A 907 10.91 -39.25 3.46
CA THR A 907 11.76 -38.28 4.15
C THR A 907 13.11 -38.19 3.44
N LEU A 908 13.70 -37.01 3.45
CA LEU A 908 15.10 -36.79 3.10
C LEU A 908 15.88 -36.73 4.42
N SER A 909 16.71 -37.74 4.71
CA SER A 909 17.46 -37.83 5.97
C SER A 909 18.83 -37.13 5.86
N ASN A 910 19.24 -36.41 6.89
CA ASN A 910 20.60 -35.84 6.98
C ASN A 910 21.71 -36.91 7.07
N ASN A 911 21.37 -38.17 7.35
CA ASN A 911 22.33 -39.20 7.74
C ASN A 911 22.59 -40.27 6.67
N SER A 912 22.01 -40.20 5.47
CA SER A 912 22.28 -41.18 4.41
C SER A 912 22.16 -40.64 2.99
N SER A 913 22.76 -39.48 2.72
CA SER A 913 23.33 -39.04 1.43
C SER A 913 23.69 -37.56 1.60
N SER A 914 24.97 -37.22 1.56
CA SER A 914 25.54 -35.89 1.82
C SER A 914 25.13 -34.78 0.84
N ASP A 915 24.09 -34.94 0.02
CA ASP A 915 23.92 -34.16 -1.21
C ASP A 915 22.68 -33.23 -1.26
N VAL A 916 21.74 -33.32 -0.29
CA VAL A 916 20.55 -32.44 -0.24
C VAL A 916 20.64 -31.49 0.95
N ASP A 917 20.56 -30.18 0.68
CA ASP A 917 20.66 -29.14 1.71
C ASP A 917 19.34 -29.01 2.50
N SER A 918 19.45 -28.61 3.76
CA SER A 918 18.33 -28.15 4.59
C SER A 918 17.46 -27.06 3.92
N SER A 919 18.02 -26.24 3.04
CA SER A 919 17.31 -25.20 2.28
C SER A 919 16.53 -25.74 1.08
N THR A 920 16.75 -27.00 0.67
CA THR A 920 16.14 -27.58 -0.52
C THR A 920 14.62 -27.75 -0.34
N PHE A 921 13.84 -27.23 -1.27
CA PHE A 921 12.38 -27.41 -1.33
C PHE A 921 12.03 -28.81 -1.83
N VAL A 922 10.91 -29.38 -1.41
CA VAL A 922 10.49 -30.71 -1.89
C VAL A 922 9.15 -30.63 -2.59
N ALA A 923 9.08 -31.20 -3.79
CA ALA A 923 7.88 -31.18 -4.61
C ALA A 923 6.74 -32.01 -4.02
N SER A 924 5.50 -31.65 -4.35
CA SER A 924 4.33 -32.42 -3.94
C SER A 924 4.32 -33.79 -4.62
N SER A 925 3.98 -34.84 -3.87
CA SER A 925 3.86 -36.19 -4.42
C SER A 925 2.58 -36.36 -5.27
N THR A 926 1.68 -35.38 -5.25
CA THR A 926 0.42 -35.42 -6.01
C THR A 926 0.64 -35.07 -7.48
N ASP A 927 1.37 -33.99 -7.75
CA ASP A 927 1.53 -33.42 -9.09
C ASP A 927 2.99 -33.08 -9.45
N SER A 928 3.94 -33.38 -8.57
CA SER A 928 5.37 -33.05 -8.73
C SER A 928 5.64 -31.55 -8.90
N SER A 929 4.73 -30.69 -8.43
CA SER A 929 4.93 -29.24 -8.41
C SER A 929 5.71 -28.80 -7.16
N VAL A 930 6.47 -27.71 -7.28
CA VAL A 930 7.15 -27.06 -6.16
C VAL A 930 6.99 -25.54 -6.27
N SER A 931 6.66 -24.90 -5.15
CA SER A 931 6.43 -23.46 -5.05
C SER A 931 7.40 -22.86 -4.03
N MET A 932 8.15 -21.83 -4.42
CA MET A 932 9.31 -21.33 -3.67
C MET A 932 9.28 -19.79 -3.64
N LEU A 933 9.24 -19.19 -2.45
CA LEU A 933 9.31 -17.73 -2.32
C LEU A 933 10.73 -17.24 -2.61
N ALA A 934 10.84 -16.08 -3.27
CA ALA A 934 12.13 -15.52 -3.67
C ALA A 934 13.04 -15.20 -2.48
N GLU A 935 12.47 -14.78 -1.35
CA GLU A 935 13.22 -14.49 -0.12
C GLU A 935 13.92 -15.72 0.49
N HIS A 936 13.43 -16.93 0.16
CA HIS A 936 13.94 -18.19 0.67
C HIS A 936 14.91 -18.89 -0.30
N ALA A 937 15.22 -18.27 -1.43
CA ALA A 937 16.25 -18.72 -2.35
C ALA A 937 17.66 -18.52 -1.76
N THR A 938 18.64 -19.21 -2.33
CA THR A 938 20.05 -18.95 -2.05
C THR A 938 20.49 -17.72 -2.86
N PHE A 939 20.97 -16.69 -2.16
CA PHE A 939 21.49 -15.46 -2.78
C PHE A 939 22.93 -15.68 -3.22
N GLU A 940 23.17 -15.62 -4.54
CA GLU A 940 24.51 -15.68 -5.12
C GLU A 940 24.98 -14.24 -5.41
N PRO A 941 26.11 -13.78 -4.83
CA PRO A 941 26.57 -12.41 -5.00
C PRO A 941 26.99 -12.13 -6.44
N SER A 942 27.06 -10.84 -6.79
CA SER A 942 27.58 -10.44 -8.08
C SER A 942 29.03 -10.87 -8.26
N ARG A 943 29.37 -11.25 -9.51
CA ARG A 943 30.70 -11.71 -9.87
C ARG A 943 31.55 -10.52 -10.35
N ASN A 944 30.99 -9.69 -11.24
CA ASN A 944 31.71 -8.59 -11.89
C ASN A 944 30.86 -7.30 -12.08
N SER A 945 29.68 -7.18 -11.44
CA SER A 945 28.86 -5.96 -11.47
C SER A 945 28.76 -5.30 -10.09
N SER A 946 28.43 -4.02 -10.05
CA SER A 946 28.13 -3.29 -8.80
C SER A 946 26.71 -3.50 -8.29
N THR A 947 25.93 -4.38 -8.93
CA THR A 947 24.54 -4.65 -8.58
C THR A 947 24.44 -5.74 -7.52
N TYR A 948 23.47 -5.63 -6.63
CA TYR A 948 23.18 -6.60 -5.59
C TYR A 948 21.68 -6.87 -5.50
N LEU A 949 21.32 -7.97 -4.84
CA LEU A 949 19.94 -8.35 -4.58
C LEU A 949 19.56 -7.98 -3.16
N GLU A 950 18.38 -7.43 -2.99
CA GLU A 950 17.86 -6.96 -1.70
C GLU A 950 16.45 -7.49 -1.48
N THR A 951 16.15 -7.93 -0.25
CA THR A 951 14.81 -8.38 0.13
C THR A 951 13.89 -7.21 0.42
N LEU A 952 12.61 -7.37 0.08
CA LEU A 952 11.54 -6.39 0.32
C LEU A 952 10.44 -7.03 1.20
N PRO A 953 10.58 -7.00 2.54
CA PRO A 953 9.56 -7.54 3.45
C PRO A 953 8.24 -6.78 3.33
N GLY A 954 7.12 -7.50 3.29
CA GLY A 954 5.78 -6.94 3.14
C GLY A 954 5.43 -6.47 1.74
N TYR A 955 6.24 -6.77 0.72
CA TYR A 955 6.03 -6.30 -0.66
C TYR A 955 4.97 -7.11 -1.41
N GLY A 956 4.24 -6.44 -2.29
CA GLY A 956 3.47 -7.08 -3.35
C GLY A 956 2.31 -7.97 -2.90
N LEU A 957 1.98 -8.96 -3.72
CA LEU A 957 0.85 -9.86 -3.49
C LEU A 957 1.10 -10.82 -2.32
N LEU A 958 2.32 -11.34 -2.22
CA LEU A 958 2.64 -12.45 -1.33
C LEU A 958 3.23 -12.01 0.02
N GLY A 959 3.69 -10.76 0.15
CA GLY A 959 4.25 -10.22 1.39
C GLY A 959 5.76 -10.32 1.50
N SER A 960 6.43 -10.68 0.42
CA SER A 960 7.88 -10.64 0.30
C SER A 960 8.29 -10.64 -1.16
N ALA A 961 9.40 -9.97 -1.46
CA ALA A 961 9.99 -9.98 -2.79
C ALA A 961 11.51 -9.77 -2.72
N VAL A 962 12.18 -9.90 -3.87
CA VAL A 962 13.60 -9.57 -4.05
C VAL A 962 13.75 -8.64 -5.25
N THR A 963 14.47 -7.53 -5.07
CA THR A 963 14.76 -6.55 -6.13
C THR A 963 16.25 -6.43 -6.41
N VAL A 964 16.58 -5.78 -7.53
CA VAL A 964 17.93 -5.52 -8.01
C VAL A 964 18.30 -4.06 -7.76
N LEU A 965 19.37 -3.81 -7.00
CA LEU A 965 19.87 -2.47 -6.67
C LEU A 965 21.32 -2.27 -7.13
N PRO A 966 21.77 -1.00 -7.31
CA PRO A 966 20.95 0.21 -7.33
C PRO A 966 20.13 0.33 -8.63
N PRO A 967 18.99 1.05 -8.62
CA PRO A 967 18.13 1.21 -9.80
C PRO A 967 18.75 2.14 -10.86
N THR A 968 19.96 2.65 -10.67
CA THR A 968 20.69 3.47 -11.65
C THR A 968 21.70 2.66 -12.46
N ALA A 969 21.86 1.36 -12.17
CA ALA A 969 22.86 0.54 -12.83
C ALA A 969 22.58 0.31 -14.33
N ASP A 970 23.66 0.05 -15.07
CA ASP A 970 23.62 -0.40 -16.46
C ASP A 970 23.09 -1.84 -16.58
N SER A 971 22.79 -2.25 -17.82
CA SER A 971 22.42 -3.63 -18.15
C SER A 971 23.48 -4.59 -17.65
N ILE A 972 23.06 -5.66 -17.00
CA ILE A 972 23.92 -6.66 -16.37
C ILE A 972 24.27 -7.71 -17.42
N PRO A 973 25.56 -7.91 -17.78
CA PRO A 973 25.93 -8.95 -18.72
C PRO A 973 25.59 -10.34 -18.18
N ALA A 974 25.13 -11.24 -19.06
CA ALA A 974 24.78 -12.61 -18.71
C ALA A 974 25.92 -13.30 -17.93
N GLY A 975 25.59 -13.86 -16.76
CA GLY A 975 26.54 -14.54 -15.88
C GLY A 975 27.47 -13.62 -15.07
N SER A 976 27.36 -12.29 -15.19
CA SER A 976 28.20 -11.34 -14.43
C SER A 976 27.54 -10.79 -13.17
N GLY A 977 26.21 -10.72 -13.15
CA GLY A 977 25.42 -10.21 -12.02
C GLY A 977 25.19 -11.21 -10.88
N PRO A 978 24.43 -10.78 -9.86
CA PRO A 978 23.94 -11.66 -8.82
C PRO A 978 22.84 -12.58 -9.36
N SER A 979 22.52 -13.63 -8.62
CA SER A 979 21.47 -14.60 -8.98
C SER A 979 20.75 -15.14 -7.75
N LEU A 980 19.54 -15.65 -7.95
CA LEU A 980 18.82 -16.45 -6.97
C LEU A 980 18.84 -17.91 -7.42
N ALA A 981 19.29 -18.80 -6.55
CA ALA A 981 19.27 -20.25 -6.78
C ALA A 981 18.18 -20.90 -5.91
N PHE A 982 17.28 -21.62 -6.59
CA PHE A 982 16.15 -22.32 -5.99
C PHE A 982 16.42 -23.83 -6.05
N ASP A 983 17.00 -24.38 -4.99
CA ASP A 983 17.23 -25.82 -4.86
C ASP A 983 15.92 -26.54 -4.57
N TYR A 984 15.57 -27.55 -5.38
CA TYR A 984 14.38 -28.37 -5.15
C TYR A 984 14.65 -29.86 -5.38
N PHE A 985 13.79 -30.71 -4.81
CA PHE A 985 13.86 -32.16 -4.91
C PHE A 985 12.52 -32.72 -5.38
N ILE A 986 12.53 -33.51 -6.45
CA ILE A 986 11.36 -34.26 -6.93
C ILE A 986 11.43 -35.69 -6.39
N PRO A 987 10.48 -36.12 -5.54
CA PRO A 987 10.41 -37.50 -5.06
C PRO A 987 10.29 -38.52 -6.20
N ALA A 988 10.92 -39.68 -6.03
CA ALA A 988 10.79 -40.77 -6.98
C ALA A 988 9.34 -41.29 -7.02
N THR A 989 8.83 -41.77 -8.15
CA THR A 989 7.49 -42.37 -8.23
C THR A 989 7.51 -43.65 -9.08
N ASN A 990 6.76 -44.65 -8.63
CA ASN A 990 6.57 -45.91 -9.35
C ASN A 990 5.89 -45.64 -10.71
N GLY A 991 6.62 -45.87 -11.81
CA GLY A 991 6.07 -45.80 -13.18
C GLY A 991 6.70 -44.77 -14.13
N ASN A 992 7.57 -43.86 -13.63
CA ASN A 992 8.16 -42.78 -14.44
C ASN A 992 9.69 -42.89 -14.64
N ASN A 993 10.25 -44.11 -14.64
CA ASN A 993 11.64 -44.33 -15.06
C ASN A 993 11.78 -44.21 -16.58
N ILE A 994 11.73 -42.99 -17.09
CA ILE A 994 11.99 -42.69 -18.51
C ILE A 994 13.50 -42.51 -18.67
N THR A 995 14.23 -43.60 -18.84
CA THR A 995 15.65 -43.54 -19.18
C THR A 995 15.83 -43.00 -20.60
N GLY A 996 16.52 -41.87 -20.76
CA GLY A 996 16.96 -41.36 -22.07
C GLY A 996 16.10 -40.27 -22.72
N ARG A 997 15.22 -39.60 -21.97
CA ARG A 997 14.65 -38.30 -22.38
C ARG A 997 15.33 -37.16 -21.61
N SER A 998 15.40 -36.00 -22.25
CA SER A 998 15.67 -34.72 -21.61
C SER A 998 14.64 -34.45 -20.52
N TYR A 999 15.08 -33.88 -19.40
CA TYR A 999 14.19 -33.40 -18.34
C TYR A 999 13.72 -31.99 -18.70
N ALA A 1000 12.40 -31.83 -18.82
CA ALA A 1000 11.74 -30.57 -19.13
C ALA A 1000 10.73 -30.18 -18.05
N VAL A 1001 10.67 -28.89 -17.73
CA VAL A 1001 9.76 -28.31 -16.73
C VAL A 1001 9.21 -26.96 -17.18
N ASN A 1002 7.99 -26.66 -16.73
CA ASN A 1002 7.44 -25.32 -16.77
C ASN A 1002 7.88 -24.56 -15.52
N VAL A 1003 8.58 -23.44 -15.70
CA VAL A 1003 8.96 -22.52 -14.63
C VAL A 1003 8.13 -21.25 -14.74
N THR A 1004 7.28 -21.00 -13.75
CA THR A 1004 6.47 -19.80 -13.66
C THR A 1004 7.05 -18.83 -12.64
N THR A 1005 7.54 -17.68 -13.11
CA THR A 1005 7.97 -16.56 -12.25
C THR A 1005 6.78 -15.66 -11.92
N TRP A 1006 6.65 -15.28 -10.65
CA TRP A 1006 5.69 -14.31 -10.15
C TRP A 1006 6.45 -13.03 -9.84
N LEU A 1007 6.32 -12.05 -10.72
CA LEU A 1007 6.99 -10.76 -10.65
C LEU A 1007 5.98 -9.69 -10.20
N ALA A 1008 6.46 -8.62 -9.58
CA ALA A 1008 5.64 -7.43 -9.38
C ALA A 1008 5.00 -6.97 -10.72
N PRO A 1009 3.92 -6.17 -10.71
CA PRO A 1009 3.39 -5.51 -11.90
C PRO A 1009 4.42 -4.56 -12.56
N ILE A 1010 5.37 -5.13 -13.29
CA ILE A 1010 6.46 -4.39 -13.92
C ILE A 1010 6.08 -3.95 -15.34
N LEU A 1011 6.54 -2.75 -15.70
CA LEU A 1011 6.50 -2.17 -17.04
C LEU A 1011 7.92 -1.95 -17.56
N ASN A 1012 8.09 -1.95 -18.88
CA ASN A 1012 9.32 -1.44 -19.49
C ASN A 1012 9.34 0.09 -19.34
N TYR A 1013 10.11 0.59 -18.38
CA TYR A 1013 10.18 2.03 -18.07
C TYR A 1013 11.47 2.71 -18.53
N ARG A 1014 12.44 1.96 -19.10
CA ARG A 1014 13.69 2.48 -19.66
C ARG A 1014 13.67 2.48 -21.18
N ASP A 1015 14.23 3.52 -21.80
CA ASP A 1015 14.36 3.56 -23.26
C ASP A 1015 15.33 2.48 -23.77
N LYS A 1016 14.88 1.66 -24.73
CA LYS A 1016 15.66 0.62 -25.42
C LYS A 1016 16.35 -0.40 -24.51
N ARG A 1017 15.90 -0.52 -23.26
CA ARG A 1017 16.36 -1.49 -22.26
C ARG A 1017 15.15 -2.20 -21.67
N PRO A 1018 14.54 -3.15 -22.42
CA PRO A 1018 13.43 -3.93 -21.89
C PRO A 1018 13.90 -4.73 -20.68
N LEU A 1019 13.02 -4.93 -19.70
CA LEU A 1019 13.35 -5.78 -18.56
C LEU A 1019 13.53 -7.21 -19.06
N GLU A 1020 14.65 -7.84 -18.70
CA GLU A 1020 15.01 -9.20 -19.10
C GLU A 1020 15.69 -9.94 -17.96
N TYR A 1021 15.51 -11.25 -17.91
CA TYR A 1021 16.23 -12.15 -16.99
C TYR A 1021 16.55 -13.48 -17.68
N ILE A 1022 17.49 -14.25 -17.14
CA ILE A 1022 17.78 -15.60 -17.58
C ILE A 1022 17.26 -16.60 -16.55
N LEU A 1023 16.60 -17.64 -17.03
CA LEU A 1023 16.36 -18.86 -16.27
C LEU A 1023 17.36 -19.93 -16.70
N GLU A 1024 17.92 -20.65 -15.73
CA GLU A 1024 18.87 -21.74 -15.93
C GLU A 1024 18.46 -22.93 -15.06
N LEU A 1025 18.64 -24.14 -15.58
CA LEU A 1025 18.31 -25.41 -14.91
C LEU A 1025 19.61 -26.19 -14.70
N ASP A 1026 19.81 -26.71 -13.49
CA ASP A 1026 20.85 -27.68 -13.13
C ASP A 1026 22.31 -27.29 -13.41
N ASN A 1027 22.62 -25.99 -13.40
CA ASN A 1027 23.94 -25.46 -13.79
C ASN A 1027 24.31 -25.77 -15.25
N ASP A 1028 23.34 -26.03 -16.12
CA ASP A 1028 23.57 -26.28 -17.54
C ASP A 1028 23.46 -24.97 -18.33
N PRO A 1029 24.56 -24.37 -18.82
CA PRO A 1029 24.48 -23.17 -19.63
C PRO A 1029 23.67 -23.36 -20.92
N ALA A 1030 23.51 -24.60 -21.40
CA ALA A 1030 22.71 -24.91 -22.58
C ALA A 1030 21.19 -24.88 -22.29
N SER A 1031 20.77 -24.94 -21.03
CA SER A 1031 19.36 -24.80 -20.63
C SER A 1031 18.91 -23.34 -20.49
N ARG A 1032 19.83 -22.37 -20.70
CA ARG A 1032 19.55 -20.96 -20.43
C ARG A 1032 18.52 -20.41 -21.40
N VAL A 1033 17.47 -19.82 -20.84
CA VAL A 1033 16.46 -19.10 -21.61
C VAL A 1033 16.41 -17.66 -21.12
N THR A 1034 16.67 -16.71 -22.02
CA THR A 1034 16.38 -15.29 -21.76
C THR A 1034 14.88 -15.07 -21.87
N VAL A 1035 14.31 -14.46 -20.83
CA VAL A 1035 12.88 -14.20 -20.71
C VAL A 1035 12.65 -12.71 -20.65
N THR A 1036 11.71 -12.25 -21.48
CA THR A 1036 11.26 -10.86 -21.55
C THR A 1036 9.86 -10.79 -20.95
N PRO A 1037 9.71 -10.50 -19.64
CA PRO A 1037 8.43 -10.58 -18.94
C PRO A 1037 7.35 -9.62 -19.45
N VAL A 1038 7.77 -8.48 -20.00
CA VAL A 1038 6.88 -7.49 -20.61
C VAL A 1038 6.97 -7.66 -22.13
N PRO A 1039 5.87 -7.92 -22.86
CA PRO A 1039 5.90 -8.22 -24.29
C PRO A 1039 6.67 -7.18 -25.16
N GLU A 1040 7.42 -7.65 -26.16
CA GLU A 1040 8.47 -6.89 -26.88
C GLU A 1040 8.00 -5.68 -27.72
N ASN A 1041 6.73 -5.59 -28.12
CA ASN A 1041 6.23 -4.51 -28.99
C ASN A 1041 5.76 -3.25 -28.24
N ILE A 1042 6.29 -3.00 -27.05
CA ILE A 1042 5.79 -1.97 -26.13
C ILE A 1042 6.85 -0.90 -25.95
N SER A 1043 6.61 0.25 -26.57
CA SER A 1043 7.40 1.45 -26.32
C SER A 1043 7.34 1.79 -24.82
N PRO A 1044 8.46 2.21 -24.21
CA PRO A 1044 8.48 2.53 -22.79
C PRO A 1044 7.33 3.46 -22.39
N GLY A 1045 6.65 3.07 -21.30
CA GLY A 1045 5.45 3.70 -20.76
C GLY A 1045 4.21 3.65 -21.64
N THR A 1046 4.09 2.63 -22.49
CA THR A 1046 2.79 2.14 -23.00
C THR A 1046 2.36 0.91 -22.19
N ASN A 1047 1.04 0.73 -22.01
CA ASN A 1047 0.53 -0.44 -21.29
C ASN A 1047 0.50 -1.65 -22.22
N SER A 1048 0.90 -2.80 -21.70
CA SER A 1048 0.75 -4.07 -22.40
C SER A 1048 -0.73 -4.46 -22.51
N ALA A 1049 -1.08 -5.30 -23.49
CA ALA A 1049 -2.49 -5.71 -23.69
C ALA A 1049 -3.07 -6.46 -22.48
N ASP A 1050 -2.21 -7.16 -21.73
CA ASP A 1050 -2.51 -7.85 -20.47
C ASP A 1050 -2.45 -6.94 -19.23
N TRP A 1051 -2.07 -5.66 -19.36
CA TRP A 1051 -1.80 -4.78 -18.21
C TRP A 1051 -2.95 -4.69 -17.21
N GLY A 1052 -4.18 -4.54 -17.71
CA GLY A 1052 -5.37 -4.50 -16.86
C GLY A 1052 -5.52 -5.76 -15.99
N ASN A 1053 -5.14 -6.93 -16.50
CA ASN A 1053 -5.17 -8.16 -15.71
C ASN A 1053 -4.01 -8.23 -14.71
N VAL A 1054 -2.80 -7.84 -15.15
CA VAL A 1054 -1.58 -7.83 -14.31
C VAL A 1054 -1.75 -6.91 -13.11
N VAL A 1055 -2.23 -5.69 -13.32
CA VAL A 1055 -2.40 -4.70 -12.25
C VAL A 1055 -3.58 -5.02 -11.33
N SER A 1056 -4.67 -5.58 -11.87
CA SER A 1056 -5.80 -6.04 -11.04
C SER A 1056 -5.42 -7.22 -10.13
N ALA A 1057 -4.53 -8.10 -10.60
CA ALA A 1057 -4.03 -9.23 -9.85
C ALA A 1057 -2.83 -8.88 -8.95
N ASN A 1058 -2.31 -7.65 -9.05
CA ASN A 1058 -1.08 -7.18 -8.42
C ASN A 1058 0.13 -8.13 -8.64
N ILE A 1059 0.17 -8.81 -9.79
CA ILE A 1059 1.25 -9.74 -10.12
C ILE A 1059 1.34 -9.98 -11.63
N ARG A 1060 2.56 -10.08 -12.15
CA ARG A 1060 2.86 -10.55 -13.51
C ARG A 1060 3.40 -11.99 -13.45
N LYS A 1061 2.67 -12.93 -14.03
CA LYS A 1061 3.07 -14.34 -14.12
C LYS A 1061 3.65 -14.62 -15.51
N VAL A 1062 4.82 -15.23 -15.57
CA VAL A 1062 5.49 -15.60 -16.82
C VAL A 1062 5.96 -17.03 -16.74
N THR A 1063 5.42 -17.89 -17.59
CA THR A 1063 5.77 -19.32 -17.66
C THR A 1063 6.73 -19.57 -18.81
N THR A 1064 7.87 -20.18 -18.50
CA THR A 1064 8.92 -20.54 -19.46
C THR A 1064 9.24 -22.02 -19.33
N MET A 1065 9.31 -22.73 -20.44
CA MET A 1065 9.74 -24.12 -20.45
C MET A 1065 11.29 -24.17 -20.44
N LEU A 1066 11.87 -24.92 -19.52
CA LEU A 1066 13.30 -25.21 -19.45
C LEU A 1066 13.54 -26.70 -19.71
N GLU A 1067 14.62 -27.01 -20.43
CA GLU A 1067 15.01 -28.37 -20.77
C GLU A 1067 16.52 -28.55 -20.53
N THR A 1068 16.92 -29.72 -20.05
CA THR A 1068 18.35 -30.09 -19.89
C THR A 1068 18.92 -30.64 -21.20
N HIS A 1069 20.15 -30.25 -21.56
CA HIS A 1069 20.78 -30.62 -22.85
C HIS A 1069 22.01 -31.52 -22.70
N THR A 1070 22.19 -32.17 -21.54
CA THR A 1070 23.36 -33.02 -21.29
C THR A 1070 23.26 -34.39 -22.00
N THR A 1071 24.32 -34.73 -22.74
CA THR A 1071 24.46 -35.99 -23.49
C THR A 1071 25.02 -37.15 -22.64
N THR A 1072 25.23 -36.92 -21.35
CA THR A 1072 25.67 -37.95 -20.40
C THR A 1072 24.48 -38.76 -19.91
N THR A 1073 24.54 -40.07 -20.13
CA THR A 1073 23.52 -41.07 -19.81
C THR A 1073 22.95 -40.89 -18.39
N THR A 1074 21.63 -40.64 -18.32
CA THR A 1074 20.71 -40.51 -17.16
C THR A 1074 20.55 -39.12 -16.52
N THR A 1075 19.84 -38.21 -17.20
CA THR A 1075 19.04 -37.15 -16.55
C THR A 1075 17.63 -37.69 -16.33
N ASN A 1076 17.29 -38.06 -15.09
CA ASN A 1076 15.92 -38.41 -14.72
C ASN A 1076 15.24 -37.17 -14.10
N MET A 1077 13.92 -37.06 -14.27
CA MET A 1077 13.08 -36.03 -13.63
C MET A 1077 13.09 -36.06 -12.09
N GLN A 1078 13.58 -37.14 -11.51
CA GLN A 1078 13.57 -37.39 -10.07
C GLN A 1078 14.93 -37.02 -9.48
N GLY A 1079 14.91 -36.51 -8.25
CA GLY A 1079 16.12 -36.13 -7.53
C GLY A 1079 16.27 -34.63 -7.34
N LYS A 1080 17.49 -34.21 -7.04
CA LYS A 1080 17.83 -32.81 -6.75
C LYS A 1080 18.04 -32.04 -8.06
N HIS A 1081 17.45 -30.85 -8.11
CA HIS A 1081 17.56 -29.91 -9.21
C HIS A 1081 17.73 -28.49 -8.67
N VAL A 1082 18.16 -27.57 -9.53
CA VAL A 1082 18.21 -26.15 -9.21
C VAL A 1082 17.70 -25.33 -10.39
N VAL A 1083 16.76 -24.42 -10.12
CA VAL A 1083 16.43 -23.33 -11.05
C VAL A 1083 17.15 -22.08 -10.57
N ARG A 1084 17.89 -21.42 -11.47
CA ARG A 1084 18.46 -20.09 -11.22
C ARG A 1084 17.73 -19.01 -11.96
N TRP A 1085 17.53 -17.89 -11.28
CA TRP A 1085 17.04 -16.65 -11.84
C TRP A 1085 18.15 -15.61 -11.84
N TRP A 1086 18.44 -15.06 -13.02
CA TRP A 1086 19.51 -14.11 -13.27
C TRP A 1086 18.95 -12.82 -13.85
N PRO A 1087 18.80 -11.74 -13.06
CA PRO A 1087 18.35 -10.47 -13.61
C PRO A 1087 19.39 -9.91 -14.58
N LEU A 1088 18.93 -9.41 -15.73
CA LEU A 1088 19.76 -8.66 -16.68
C LEU A 1088 19.54 -7.15 -16.58
N GLU A 1089 18.49 -6.70 -15.89
CA GLU A 1089 18.15 -5.28 -15.75
C GLU A 1089 17.71 -4.93 -14.32
N PRO A 1090 18.10 -3.75 -13.79
CA PRO A 1090 17.49 -3.18 -12.60
C PRO A 1090 16.02 -2.83 -12.84
N GLY A 1091 15.16 -3.03 -11.83
CA GLY A 1091 13.70 -2.87 -11.93
C GLY A 1091 12.90 -4.16 -11.95
N LEU A 1092 13.58 -5.30 -11.96
CA LEU A 1092 12.95 -6.60 -11.73
C LEU A 1092 12.72 -6.80 -10.23
N VAL A 1093 11.49 -7.18 -9.88
CA VAL A 1093 11.08 -7.54 -8.51
C VAL A 1093 10.40 -8.90 -8.56
N LEU A 1094 11.01 -9.92 -7.94
CA LEU A 1094 10.55 -11.30 -7.95
C LEU A 1094 9.95 -11.68 -6.59
N GLU A 1095 8.73 -12.20 -6.57
CA GLU A 1095 8.06 -12.68 -5.35
C GLU A 1095 8.17 -14.20 -5.17
N LYS A 1096 7.98 -14.97 -6.26
CA LYS A 1096 7.88 -16.44 -6.19
C LYS A 1096 8.30 -17.11 -7.50
N VAL A 1097 8.81 -18.33 -7.41
CA VAL A 1097 9.03 -19.26 -8.53
C VAL A 1097 8.24 -20.54 -8.28
N VAL A 1098 7.50 -20.99 -9.29
CA VAL A 1098 6.81 -22.28 -9.29
C VAL A 1098 7.38 -23.15 -10.40
N VAL A 1099 7.75 -24.40 -10.08
CA VAL A 1099 8.24 -25.38 -11.06
C VAL A 1099 7.26 -26.54 -11.14
N GLU A 1100 6.87 -26.89 -12.36
CA GLU A 1100 5.86 -27.92 -12.63
C GLU A 1100 6.34 -28.83 -13.77
N PRO A 1101 5.87 -30.10 -13.81
CA PRO A 1101 6.10 -30.99 -14.95
C PRO A 1101 5.72 -30.38 -16.30
N GLU A 1102 6.39 -30.83 -17.37
CA GLU A 1102 5.99 -30.48 -18.73
C GLU A 1102 4.51 -30.79 -18.98
N GLY A 1103 3.76 -29.81 -19.47
CA GLY A 1103 2.34 -29.92 -19.75
C GLY A 1103 1.41 -29.85 -18.53
N ALA A 1104 1.96 -29.79 -17.31
CA ALA A 1104 1.19 -29.50 -16.10
C ALA A 1104 1.01 -27.99 -15.92
N MET A 1105 -0.15 -27.62 -15.38
CA MET A 1105 -0.45 -26.30 -14.84
C MET A 1105 -1.37 -26.46 -13.64
N SER A 1106 -0.94 -25.94 -12.50
CA SER A 1106 -1.67 -25.96 -11.24
C SER A 1106 -2.95 -25.14 -11.34
N ILE A 1107 -3.91 -25.48 -10.48
CA ILE A 1107 -5.19 -24.77 -10.41
C ILE A 1107 -4.91 -23.30 -10.08
N LEU A 1108 -5.45 -22.41 -10.92
CA LEU A 1108 -5.27 -20.99 -10.77
C LEU A 1108 -6.09 -20.47 -9.57
N THR A 1109 -5.41 -20.12 -8.48
CA THR A 1109 -5.96 -19.28 -7.41
C THR A 1109 -5.26 -17.92 -7.40
N SER A 1110 -5.76 -16.97 -6.61
CA SER A 1110 -5.21 -15.62 -6.55
C SER A 1110 -3.76 -15.60 -6.03
N LEU A 1111 -3.48 -16.31 -4.94
CA LEU A 1111 -2.15 -16.44 -4.31
C LEU A 1111 -1.30 -17.59 -4.88
N GLY A 1112 -1.91 -18.46 -5.69
CA GLY A 1112 -1.29 -19.65 -6.29
C GLY A 1112 -0.95 -20.72 -5.25
N LEU A 1113 -0.03 -21.62 -5.62
CA LEU A 1113 0.42 -22.68 -4.74
C LEU A 1113 1.05 -22.10 -3.45
N PRO A 1114 0.66 -22.61 -2.26
CA PRO A 1114 1.39 -22.37 -1.02
C PRO A 1114 2.85 -22.77 -1.18
N GLU A 1115 3.75 -22.12 -0.45
CA GLU A 1115 5.17 -22.46 -0.49
C GLU A 1115 5.39 -23.92 -0.04
N SER A 1116 6.12 -24.70 -0.83
CA SER A 1116 6.55 -26.04 -0.48
C SER A 1116 7.52 -25.97 0.72
N ARG A 1117 7.51 -26.97 1.59
CA ARG A 1117 8.43 -26.98 2.74
C ARG A 1117 9.83 -27.38 2.30
N ARG A 1118 10.81 -26.85 3.02
CA ARG A 1118 12.22 -27.17 2.89
C ARG A 1118 12.61 -28.34 3.80
N VAL A 1119 13.67 -29.07 3.45
CA VAL A 1119 14.15 -30.23 4.21
C VAL A 1119 14.38 -29.90 5.69
N GLY A 1120 14.95 -28.75 6.02
CA GLY A 1120 15.26 -28.33 7.40
C GLY A 1120 14.06 -27.82 8.21
N MET A 1121 12.87 -27.72 7.61
CA MET A 1121 11.65 -27.24 8.29
C MET A 1121 10.71 -28.37 8.75
N VAL A 1122 11.00 -29.61 8.38
CA VAL A 1122 10.25 -30.83 8.73
C VAL A 1122 11.00 -31.60 9.80
#